data_AF-A0A2N7VFE7-F1
#
_entry.id   AF-A0A2N7VFE7-F1
#
_cell.length_a   1.000
_cell.length_b   1.000
_cell.length_c   1.000
_cell.angle_alpha   90.00
_cell.angle_beta   90.00
_cell.angle_gamma   90.00
#
_symmetry.space_group_name_H-M   'P 1'
#
loop_
_entity.id
_entity.type
_entity.pdbx_description
1 polymer ?
#
loop_
_entity_poly.entity_id
_entity_poly.type
_entity_poly.pdbx_seq_one_letter_code
_entity_poly.pdbx_strand_id
1 'polypeptide(L)'
;MPIAIFAVFGSTLLVVTNPGYFWDDWVWIFHDSAENIQIGKELGVWWGGYLTTIINGLPSPSIAMRITALVAWIVTGATVAVLLHRHARVTRMTAFQFFLIYCATHVAMIRFLTSVALYNVYIAAFWLGAAVLLGARRSVLGRWLGLVLLFFSFYLNSLILLYALLVALIVFSEVRPTLTFAENPLSAPGWTKLYRVRAVACALFAQARPALLDFARKNVSLLALPIVFVLVKRLTTAKSELYGSYNAIDAHLVLSAIGTSFTLVHPVLRDFFAVTLRSVPLAALIASTLICFGLLRLLPRRAARSPWRDIGLQLVLGLLFFAAAIYPYVVVGKTPDLTSFYDARNILPAVAAIDLILLALIDLLDRAFAPVPLLARYGRDLLLGFVLATSISGGVVTGINLWHDWLRQTATIDFLREHRDQLRDDRTFVFDDQSTLSRIGDRTIWNYEYTGNLIRAYGGRDHFGVSISEYVQWPKNVALLSNKVLRRRFNIRDYDFRKPHVIVTMKDGAMPLKPVRVLSLVAEYLRRDPEWESDVAQYFTLSTAKEFVEADDRVAEMFDMAAALAAYRRDHGCYPTLSGTPCAEPKHALFDNGNVAPLPVVGDIPGLFPTYMKRPELMRAHLDDPHYLYFSDGVDYKLVYAHASDLPYARQTHPALIDMQNLGYGVWTSDARAW
;
A
#
# COMPACT_ATOMS: atom_id res chain seq x y z
N MET A 1 24.66 -21.45 14.17
CA MET A 1 25.01 -20.20 13.44
C MET A 1 24.58 -20.25 11.97
N PRO A 2 24.88 -21.29 11.17
CA PRO A 2 24.53 -21.31 9.74
C PRO A 2 23.03 -21.13 9.44
N ILE A 3 22.14 -21.85 10.15
CA ILE A 3 20.68 -21.69 9.98
C ILE A 3 20.17 -20.27 10.29
N ALA A 4 20.81 -19.56 11.23
CA ALA A 4 20.42 -18.19 11.56
C ALA A 4 20.81 -17.23 10.44
N ILE A 5 22.01 -17.37 9.89
CA ILE A 5 22.45 -16.59 8.71
C ILE A 5 21.50 -16.86 7.54
N PHE A 6 21.16 -18.13 7.30
CA PHE A 6 20.24 -18.50 6.23
C PHE A 6 18.82 -17.95 6.43
N ALA A 7 18.29 -18.01 7.66
CA ALA A 7 16.98 -17.42 7.98
C ALA A 7 16.96 -15.89 7.85
N VAL A 8 18.03 -15.21 8.24
CA VAL A 8 18.13 -13.74 8.15
C VAL A 8 18.30 -13.27 6.71
N PHE A 9 19.25 -13.84 5.98
CA PHE A 9 19.67 -13.32 4.67
C PHE A 9 19.05 -14.06 3.50
N GLY A 10 18.61 -15.30 3.66
CA GLY A 10 18.08 -16.13 2.58
C GLY A 10 16.89 -15.49 1.88
N SER A 11 15.93 -14.93 2.62
CA SER A 11 14.77 -14.23 2.05
C SER A 11 15.02 -12.76 1.75
N THR A 12 15.98 -12.10 2.40
CA THR A 12 16.05 -10.64 2.45
C THR A 12 17.17 -10.03 1.62
N LEU A 13 18.23 -10.78 1.32
CA LEU A 13 19.44 -10.23 0.70
C LEU A 13 19.13 -9.50 -0.61
N LEU A 14 18.40 -10.15 -1.52
CA LEU A 14 18.01 -9.55 -2.80
C LEU A 14 17.15 -8.30 -2.63
N VAL A 15 16.26 -8.28 -1.63
CA VAL A 15 15.43 -7.10 -1.36
C VAL A 15 16.27 -5.97 -0.80
N VAL A 16 17.17 -6.26 0.14
CA VAL A 16 17.98 -5.24 0.82
C VAL A 16 19.01 -4.60 -0.10
N THR A 17 19.55 -5.36 -1.06
CA THR A 17 20.57 -4.85 -2.01
C THR A 17 19.99 -4.13 -3.22
N ASN A 18 18.67 -4.21 -3.45
CA ASN A 18 18.04 -3.56 -4.59
C ASN A 18 18.03 -2.01 -4.40
N PRO A 19 18.51 -1.23 -5.39
CA PRO A 19 18.63 0.23 -5.26
C PRO A 19 17.35 0.98 -5.66
N GLY A 20 16.34 0.28 -6.16
CA GLY A 20 15.10 0.85 -6.69
C GLY A 20 14.27 1.60 -5.66
N TYR A 21 13.36 2.41 -6.16
CA TYR A 21 12.36 3.11 -5.34
C TYR A 21 11.00 2.63 -5.84
N PHE A 22 10.12 2.28 -4.92
CA PHE A 22 8.85 1.66 -5.24
C PHE A 22 7.75 2.32 -4.43
N TRP A 23 6.56 2.44 -5.02
CA TRP A 23 5.40 2.94 -4.30
C TRP A 23 5.66 4.32 -3.66
N ASP A 24 5.21 4.55 -2.43
CA ASP A 24 5.28 5.84 -1.74
C ASP A 24 6.72 6.31 -1.48
N ASP A 25 7.75 5.51 -1.76
CA ASP A 25 9.15 5.94 -1.69
C ASP A 25 9.40 7.23 -2.49
N TRP A 26 8.72 7.39 -3.64
CA TRP A 26 8.85 8.53 -4.54
C TRP A 26 8.30 9.85 -3.97
N VAL A 27 7.38 9.77 -3.00
CA VAL A 27 6.78 10.93 -2.31
C VAL A 27 7.72 11.48 -1.21
N TRP A 28 8.77 10.73 -0.86
CA TRP A 28 9.75 11.13 0.15
C TRP A 28 11.08 11.59 -0.42
N ILE A 29 11.28 11.41 -1.73
CA ILE A 29 12.49 11.80 -2.43
C ILE A 29 12.22 13.01 -3.32
N PHE A 30 13.32 13.63 -3.75
CA PHE A 30 13.35 14.88 -4.51
C PHE A 30 12.86 16.11 -3.78
N HIS A 31 12.36 16.00 -2.55
CA HIS A 31 11.97 17.13 -1.69
C HIS A 31 13.14 17.81 -1.00
N ASP A 32 13.04 19.13 -0.80
CA ASP A 32 13.96 19.85 0.07
C ASP A 32 13.74 19.50 1.55
N SER A 33 14.66 19.91 2.42
CA SER A 33 14.58 19.60 3.86
C SER A 33 13.32 20.18 4.53
N ALA A 34 12.88 21.38 4.12
CA ALA A 34 11.71 22.02 4.71
C ALA A 34 10.42 21.30 4.28
N GLU A 35 10.33 20.88 3.02
CA GLU A 35 9.27 20.05 2.47
C GLU A 35 9.16 18.73 3.22
N ASN A 36 10.27 18.01 3.39
CA ASN A 36 10.30 16.74 4.12
C ASN A 36 9.84 16.88 5.58
N ILE A 37 10.32 17.90 6.29
CA ILE A 37 9.88 18.19 7.67
C ILE A 37 8.37 18.47 7.70
N GLN A 38 7.86 19.23 6.73
CA GLN A 38 6.43 19.52 6.65
C GLN A 38 5.60 18.26 6.35
N ILE A 39 6.05 17.39 5.44
CA ILE A 39 5.40 16.08 5.17
C ILE A 39 5.35 15.25 6.46
N GLY A 40 6.47 15.19 7.20
CA GLY A 40 6.53 14.50 8.48
C GLY A 40 5.51 15.04 9.51
N LYS A 41 5.39 16.37 9.62
CA LYS A 41 4.37 17.00 10.48
C LYS A 41 2.94 16.67 10.03
N GLU A 42 2.67 16.67 8.74
CA GLU A 42 1.34 16.37 8.18
C GLU A 42 0.90 14.92 8.39
N LEU A 43 1.85 13.98 8.34
CA LEU A 43 1.61 12.58 8.66
C LEU A 43 1.51 12.30 10.18
N GLY A 44 1.77 13.32 11.00
CA GLY A 44 1.83 13.19 12.44
C GLY A 44 3.03 12.38 12.93
N VAL A 45 4.13 12.37 12.16
CA VAL A 45 5.45 11.80 12.47
C VAL A 45 6.50 12.90 12.30
N TRP A 46 6.42 13.94 13.13
CA TRP A 46 7.18 15.18 12.95
C TRP A 46 8.70 15.00 12.82
N TRP A 47 9.29 14.04 13.55
CA TRP A 47 10.72 13.74 13.49
C TRP A 47 11.09 12.91 12.26
N GLY A 48 10.12 12.23 11.65
CA GLY A 48 10.31 11.41 10.44
C GLY A 48 10.83 12.24 9.27
N GLY A 49 10.36 13.47 9.11
CA GLY A 49 10.86 14.37 8.05
C GLY A 49 12.33 14.77 8.21
N TYR A 50 12.81 14.92 9.44
CA TYR A 50 14.23 15.16 9.71
C TYR A 50 15.07 13.92 9.39
N LEU A 51 14.60 12.75 9.82
CA LEU A 51 15.29 11.49 9.52
C LEU A 51 15.34 11.24 8.01
N THR A 52 14.24 11.40 7.30
CA THR A 52 14.19 11.29 5.83
C THR A 52 15.17 12.25 5.17
N THR A 53 15.30 13.49 5.67
CA THR A 53 16.28 14.47 5.16
C THR A 53 17.72 13.96 5.31
N ILE A 54 18.07 13.42 6.49
CA ILE A 54 19.41 12.87 6.75
C ILE A 54 19.69 11.69 5.81
N ILE A 55 18.72 10.79 5.67
CA ILE A 55 18.84 9.58 4.86
C ILE A 55 18.95 9.89 3.37
N ASN A 56 18.18 10.86 2.88
CA ASN A 56 18.25 11.33 1.50
C ASN A 56 19.60 11.98 1.17
N GLY A 57 20.37 12.41 2.17
CA GLY A 57 21.73 12.92 2.00
C GLY A 57 22.81 11.83 1.87
N LEU A 58 22.47 10.55 2.05
CA LEU A 58 23.41 9.45 1.91
C LEU A 58 23.62 9.08 0.43
N PRO A 59 24.76 8.45 0.06
CA PRO A 59 25.02 8.04 -1.33
C PRO A 59 23.99 7.06 -1.91
N SER A 60 23.36 6.25 -1.05
CA SER A 60 22.29 5.33 -1.44
C SER A 60 21.20 5.29 -0.36
N PRO A 61 20.25 6.24 -0.40
CA PRO A 61 19.20 6.37 0.61
C PRO A 61 18.31 5.12 0.75
N SER A 62 17.91 4.52 -0.37
CA SER A 62 17.10 3.30 -0.40
C SER A 62 17.79 2.12 0.30
N ILE A 63 19.07 1.89 0.01
CA ILE A 63 19.85 0.81 0.65
C ILE A 63 20.03 1.08 2.14
N ALA A 64 20.34 2.33 2.54
CA ALA A 64 20.48 2.68 3.96
C ALA A 64 19.18 2.41 4.76
N MET A 65 18.03 2.71 4.18
CA MET A 65 16.73 2.42 4.80
C MET A 65 16.41 0.94 4.87
N ARG A 66 16.73 0.17 3.82
CA ARG A 66 16.58 -1.29 3.81
C ARG A 66 17.45 -1.96 4.87
N ILE A 67 18.70 -1.52 5.03
CA ILE A 67 19.60 -2.00 6.08
C ILE A 67 19.03 -1.66 7.46
N THR A 68 18.54 -0.44 7.65
CA THR A 68 17.92 -0.01 8.91
C THR A 68 16.71 -0.89 9.24
N ALA A 69 15.84 -1.16 8.26
CA ALA A 69 14.70 -2.07 8.41
C ALA A 69 15.15 -3.50 8.75
N LEU A 70 16.18 -4.04 8.10
CA LEU A 70 16.74 -5.35 8.39
C LEU A 70 17.29 -5.45 9.81
N VAL A 71 18.07 -4.46 10.25
CA VAL A 71 18.60 -4.42 11.62
C VAL A 71 17.45 -4.37 12.63
N ALA A 72 16.47 -3.49 12.42
CA ALA A 72 15.29 -3.38 13.29
C ALA A 72 14.48 -4.70 13.33
N TRP A 73 14.35 -5.39 12.19
CA TRP A 73 13.71 -6.69 12.08
C TRP A 73 14.44 -7.76 12.92
N ILE A 74 15.76 -7.88 12.77
CA ILE A 74 16.59 -8.82 13.54
C ILE A 74 16.51 -8.51 15.04
N VAL A 75 16.62 -7.23 15.41
CA VAL A 75 16.52 -6.78 16.80
C VAL A 75 15.16 -7.15 17.38
N THR A 76 14.08 -6.97 16.61
CA THR A 76 12.74 -7.37 17.05
C THR A 76 12.67 -8.86 17.34
N GLY A 77 13.01 -9.70 16.35
CA GLY A 77 12.94 -11.15 16.51
C GLY A 77 13.77 -11.64 17.70
N ALA A 78 14.99 -11.11 17.86
CA ALA A 78 15.88 -11.46 18.96
C ALA A 78 15.29 -11.05 20.32
N THR A 79 14.72 -9.84 20.39
CA THR A 79 14.13 -9.30 21.61
C THR A 79 12.89 -10.08 22.03
N VAL A 80 11.99 -10.38 21.10
CA VAL A 80 10.80 -11.19 21.37
C VAL A 80 11.19 -12.58 21.82
N ALA A 81 12.15 -13.23 21.16
CA ALA A 81 12.67 -14.53 21.58
C ALA A 81 13.21 -14.50 23.02
N VAL A 82 13.98 -13.47 23.38
CA VAL A 82 14.50 -13.28 24.76
C VAL A 82 13.35 -13.08 25.76
N LEU A 83 12.34 -12.28 25.41
CA LEU A 83 11.15 -12.07 26.23
C LEU A 83 10.37 -13.36 26.48
N LEU A 84 10.13 -14.15 25.42
CA LEU A 84 9.46 -15.43 25.51
C LEU A 84 10.23 -16.41 26.39
N HIS A 85 11.55 -16.47 26.24
CA HIS A 85 12.40 -17.32 27.07
C HIS A 85 12.34 -16.92 28.55
N ARG A 86 12.45 -15.61 28.86
CA ARG A 86 12.51 -15.11 30.23
C ARG A 86 11.16 -15.11 30.95
N HIS A 87 10.08 -14.76 30.25
CA HIS A 87 8.78 -14.48 30.89
C HIS A 87 7.67 -15.47 30.51
N ALA A 88 7.68 -16.04 29.30
CA ALA A 88 6.66 -16.99 28.85
C ALA A 88 7.04 -18.46 29.11
N ARG A 89 8.13 -18.70 29.87
CA ARG A 89 8.67 -20.03 30.21
C ARG A 89 8.97 -20.92 29.01
N VAL A 90 9.23 -20.30 27.85
CA VAL A 90 9.60 -21.01 26.63
C VAL A 90 11.05 -21.48 26.73
N THR A 91 11.35 -22.68 26.25
CA THR A 91 12.73 -23.20 26.28
C THR A 91 13.65 -22.34 25.42
N ARG A 92 14.96 -22.30 25.73
CA ARG A 92 15.96 -21.57 24.93
C ARG A 92 15.94 -21.99 23.45
N MET A 93 15.71 -23.28 23.18
CA MET A 93 15.65 -23.80 21.81
C MET A 93 14.39 -23.31 21.10
N THR A 94 13.23 -23.39 21.75
CA THR A 94 11.96 -22.91 21.19
C THR A 94 11.98 -21.40 20.92
N ALA A 95 12.60 -20.62 21.82
CA ALA A 95 12.83 -19.18 21.59
C ALA A 95 13.78 -18.92 20.40
N PHE A 96 14.84 -19.71 20.25
CA PHE A 96 15.71 -19.62 19.08
C PHE A 96 14.98 -19.98 17.78
N GLN A 97 14.11 -20.99 17.79
CA GLN A 97 13.31 -21.36 16.63
C GLN A 97 12.28 -20.30 16.28
N PHE A 98 11.64 -19.68 17.28
CA PHE A 98 10.82 -18.49 17.08
C PHE A 98 11.62 -17.38 16.37
N PHE A 99 12.83 -17.10 16.83
CA PHE A 99 13.72 -16.12 16.18
C PHE A 99 14.02 -16.47 14.71
N LEU A 100 14.26 -17.76 14.41
CA LEU A 100 14.48 -18.22 13.03
C LEU A 100 13.23 -18.00 12.16
N ILE A 101 12.05 -18.38 12.65
CA ILE A 101 10.78 -18.16 11.94
C ILE A 101 10.61 -16.67 11.68
N TYR A 102 10.69 -15.84 12.72
CA TYR A 102 10.52 -14.38 12.61
C TYR A 102 11.47 -13.76 11.58
N CYS A 103 12.75 -14.11 11.61
CA CYS A 103 13.73 -13.57 10.65
C CYS A 103 13.41 -14.02 9.22
N ALA A 104 13.02 -15.28 9.04
CA ALA A 104 12.72 -15.85 7.73
C ALA A 104 11.39 -15.33 7.15
N THR A 105 10.39 -15.06 8.00
CA THR A 105 9.01 -14.75 7.63
C THR A 105 8.95 -13.78 6.45
N HIS A 106 8.37 -14.22 5.35
CA HIS A 106 8.29 -13.48 4.08
C HIS A 106 7.06 -12.57 3.98
N VAL A 107 6.21 -12.60 5.01
CA VAL A 107 4.99 -11.81 5.01
C VAL A 107 5.34 -10.33 4.94
N ALA A 108 4.69 -9.62 4.01
CA ALA A 108 4.89 -8.20 3.76
C ALA A 108 6.35 -7.85 3.45
N MET A 109 6.93 -8.44 2.40
CA MET A 109 8.27 -8.08 1.91
C MET A 109 8.42 -6.58 1.60
N ILE A 110 7.31 -5.87 1.38
CA ILE A 110 7.23 -4.41 1.30
C ILE A 110 7.82 -3.71 2.53
N ARG A 111 7.99 -4.40 3.67
CA ARG A 111 8.60 -3.87 4.89
C ARG A 111 10.00 -3.30 4.71
N PHE A 112 10.71 -3.73 3.68
CA PHE A 112 12.04 -3.21 3.37
C PHE A 112 11.99 -1.99 2.44
N LEU A 113 10.84 -1.65 1.85
CA LEU A 113 10.71 -0.40 1.10
C LEU A 113 10.94 0.81 2.00
N THR A 114 11.43 1.90 1.43
CA THR A 114 11.84 3.10 2.16
C THR A 114 10.68 3.68 2.98
N SER A 115 9.50 3.78 2.37
CA SER A 115 8.25 4.27 2.96
C SER A 115 7.75 3.41 4.12
N VAL A 116 8.06 2.11 4.14
CA VAL A 116 7.60 1.16 5.17
C VAL A 116 8.69 0.85 6.19
N ALA A 117 9.97 1.11 5.89
CA ALA A 117 11.11 0.76 6.74
C ALA A 117 10.96 1.27 8.18
N LEU A 118 10.38 2.46 8.38
CA LEU A 118 10.11 3.03 9.71
C LEU A 118 9.14 2.19 10.55
N TYR A 119 8.25 1.40 9.93
CA TYR A 119 7.38 0.48 10.66
C TYR A 119 8.21 -0.53 11.45
N ASN A 120 9.28 -1.06 10.87
CA ASN A 120 10.18 -1.99 11.56
C ASN A 120 10.88 -1.30 12.73
N VAL A 121 11.25 -0.02 12.59
CA VAL A 121 11.85 0.77 13.67
C VAL A 121 10.87 0.93 14.84
N TYR A 122 9.59 1.22 14.57
CA TYR A 122 8.54 1.31 15.60
C TYR A 122 8.29 -0.01 16.29
N ILE A 123 8.21 -1.10 15.52
CA ILE A 123 8.02 -2.44 16.04
C ILE A 123 9.23 -2.85 16.91
N ALA A 124 10.45 -2.58 16.46
CA ALA A 124 11.66 -2.83 17.23
C ALA A 124 11.70 -2.01 18.51
N ALA A 125 11.34 -0.72 18.45
CA ALA A 125 11.25 0.15 19.61
C ALA A 125 10.22 -0.37 20.62
N PHE A 126 9.06 -0.88 20.16
CA PHE A 126 8.06 -1.48 21.03
C PHE A 126 8.61 -2.69 21.78
N TRP A 127 9.15 -3.67 21.06
CA TRP A 127 9.62 -4.91 21.67
C TRP A 127 10.87 -4.69 22.53
N LEU A 128 11.79 -3.83 22.12
CA LEU A 128 12.96 -3.43 22.93
C LEU A 128 12.54 -2.68 24.18
N GLY A 129 11.60 -1.74 24.05
CA GLY A 129 11.04 -1.01 25.18
C GLY A 129 10.35 -1.95 26.18
N ALA A 130 9.56 -2.91 25.69
CA ALA A 130 8.95 -3.95 26.51
C ALA A 130 9.99 -4.84 27.22
N ALA A 131 11.05 -5.25 26.52
CA ALA A 131 12.12 -6.06 27.09
C ALA A 131 12.92 -5.32 28.17
N VAL A 132 13.24 -4.06 27.92
CA VAL A 132 13.92 -3.21 28.90
C VAL A 132 13.01 -3.00 30.11
N LEU A 133 11.73 -2.68 29.91
CA LEU A 133 10.78 -2.47 31.00
C LEU A 133 10.61 -3.72 31.89
N LEU A 134 10.49 -4.90 31.26
CA LEU A 134 10.31 -6.16 31.98
C LEU A 134 11.60 -6.67 32.64
N GLY A 135 12.77 -6.41 32.03
CA GLY A 135 14.07 -6.85 32.54
C GLY A 135 14.70 -5.91 33.57
N ALA A 136 14.43 -4.61 33.47
CA ALA A 136 15.08 -3.57 34.28
C ALA A 136 14.18 -3.06 35.42
N ARG A 137 13.34 -3.92 36.02
CA ARG A 137 12.35 -3.54 37.04
C ARG A 137 12.91 -2.70 38.21
N ARG A 138 14.19 -2.85 38.55
CA ARG A 138 14.87 -2.09 39.62
C ARG A 138 15.67 -0.88 39.15
N SER A 139 15.94 -0.75 37.85
CA SER A 139 16.76 0.34 37.31
C SER A 139 15.87 1.48 36.83
N VAL A 140 16.02 2.66 37.45
CA VAL A 140 15.32 3.89 37.05
C VAL A 140 15.68 4.27 35.62
N LEU A 141 16.96 4.19 35.25
CA LEU A 141 17.43 4.49 33.90
C LEU A 141 16.83 3.52 32.87
N GLY A 142 16.82 2.21 33.18
CA GLY A 142 16.21 1.22 32.31
C GLY A 142 14.72 1.48 32.11
N ARG A 143 14.00 1.82 33.18
CA ARG A 143 12.58 2.19 33.09
C ARG A 143 12.36 3.40 32.18
N TRP A 144 13.14 4.47 32.31
CA TRP A 144 13.02 5.64 31.44
C TRP A 144 13.33 5.31 29.98
N LEU A 145 14.40 4.55 29.72
CA LEU A 145 14.75 4.09 28.37
C LEU A 145 13.62 3.28 27.75
N GLY A 146 13.02 2.35 28.52
CA GLY A 146 11.88 1.55 28.07
C GLY A 146 10.67 2.42 27.70
N LEU A 147 10.36 3.43 28.52
CA LEU A 147 9.26 4.37 28.26
C LEU A 147 9.51 5.23 27.01
N VAL A 148 10.74 5.70 26.79
CA VAL A 148 11.11 6.46 25.58
C VAL A 148 10.95 5.61 24.33
N LEU A 149 11.43 4.36 24.36
CA LEU A 149 11.27 3.44 23.24
C LEU A 149 9.79 3.12 22.95
N LEU A 150 8.99 2.89 23.99
CA LEU A 150 7.55 2.67 23.85
C LEU A 150 6.83 3.91 23.31
N PHE A 151 7.21 5.11 23.76
CA PHE A 151 6.70 6.37 23.22
C PHE A 151 6.95 6.48 21.71
N PHE A 152 8.17 6.20 21.25
CA PHE A 152 8.50 6.22 19.82
C PHE A 152 7.73 5.15 19.04
N SER A 153 7.42 4.01 19.65
CA SER A 153 6.65 2.97 18.98
C SER A 153 5.20 3.38 18.66
N PHE A 154 4.62 4.32 19.42
CA PHE A 154 3.21 4.71 19.25
C PHE A 154 2.92 5.49 17.96
N TYR A 155 3.94 5.94 17.22
CA TYR A 155 3.76 6.45 15.86
C TYR A 155 3.15 5.41 14.92
N LEU A 156 3.26 4.11 15.26
CA LEU A 156 2.44 3.04 14.69
C LEU A 156 1.27 2.77 15.63
N ASN A 157 0.09 3.31 15.31
CA ASN A 157 -1.08 3.30 16.21
C ASN A 157 -1.47 1.90 16.73
N SER A 158 -1.24 0.83 15.95
CA SER A 158 -1.49 -0.56 16.38
C SER A 158 -0.69 -1.00 17.60
N LEU A 159 0.48 -0.42 17.81
CA LEU A 159 1.33 -0.72 18.97
C LEU A 159 0.76 -0.16 20.27
N ILE A 160 -0.18 0.80 20.22
CA ILE A 160 -0.87 1.32 21.41
C ILE A 160 -1.79 0.25 22.03
N LEU A 161 -2.48 -0.55 21.21
CA LEU A 161 -3.31 -1.65 21.72
C LEU A 161 -2.46 -2.82 22.23
N LEU A 162 -1.38 -3.15 21.53
CA LEU A 162 -0.39 -4.11 22.04
C LEU A 162 0.23 -3.62 23.35
N TYR A 163 0.45 -2.32 23.50
CA TYR A 163 0.91 -1.72 24.74
C TYR A 163 -0.12 -1.85 25.86
N ALA A 164 -1.40 -1.59 25.60
CA ALA A 164 -2.46 -1.80 26.58
C ALA A 164 -2.50 -3.27 27.06
N LEU A 165 -2.30 -4.22 26.15
CA LEU A 165 -2.21 -5.64 26.48
C LEU A 165 -0.94 -5.97 27.28
N LEU A 166 0.21 -5.39 26.94
CA LEU A 166 1.44 -5.50 27.75
C LEU A 166 1.21 -4.99 29.18
N VAL A 167 0.59 -3.82 29.34
CA VAL A 167 0.25 -3.26 30.66
C VAL A 167 -0.70 -4.20 31.40
N ALA A 168 -1.74 -4.72 30.74
CA ALA A 168 -2.67 -5.67 31.34
C ALA A 168 -1.97 -6.96 31.82
N LEU A 169 -0.99 -7.47 31.06
CA LEU A 169 -0.18 -8.62 31.45
C LEU A 169 0.71 -8.32 32.67
N ILE A 170 1.32 -7.13 32.73
CA ILE A 170 2.11 -6.70 33.89
C ILE A 170 1.20 -6.60 35.12
N VAL A 171 0.06 -5.90 35.00
CA VAL A 171 -0.95 -5.78 36.05
C VAL A 171 -1.39 -7.15 36.54
N PHE A 172 -1.76 -8.05 35.63
CA PHE A 172 -2.16 -9.40 35.98
C PHE A 172 -1.05 -10.15 36.73
N SER A 173 0.21 -9.99 36.33
CA SER A 173 1.34 -10.65 37.01
C SER A 173 1.56 -10.15 38.44
N GLU A 174 1.23 -8.89 38.74
CA GLU A 174 1.38 -8.28 40.06
C GLU A 174 0.15 -8.50 40.96
N VAL A 175 -1.05 -8.51 40.37
CA VAL A 175 -2.31 -8.71 41.10
C VAL A 175 -2.59 -10.19 41.35
N ARG A 176 -2.20 -11.10 40.45
CA ARG A 176 -2.49 -12.53 40.59
C ARG A 176 -2.11 -13.13 41.96
N PRO A 177 -0.94 -12.83 42.57
CA PRO A 177 -0.59 -13.33 43.90
C PRO A 177 -1.52 -12.88 45.03
N THR A 178 -2.27 -11.78 44.86
CA THR A 178 -3.21 -11.27 45.87
C THR A 178 -4.62 -11.83 45.71
N LEU A 179 -4.91 -12.53 44.60
CA LEU A 179 -6.22 -13.11 44.33
C LEU A 179 -6.31 -14.49 44.98
N THR A 180 -7.25 -14.65 45.92
CA THR A 180 -7.61 -15.96 46.46
C THR A 180 -8.77 -16.51 45.65
N PHE A 181 -8.45 -17.41 44.70
CA PHE A 181 -9.48 -18.17 44.01
C PHE A 181 -10.05 -19.20 44.98
N ALA A 182 -11.26 -18.95 45.51
CA ALA A 182 -12.00 -19.98 46.22
C ALA A 182 -12.18 -21.19 45.30
N GLU A 183 -11.86 -22.38 45.80
CA GLU A 183 -12.06 -23.63 45.06
C GLU A 183 -13.58 -23.83 44.86
N ASN A 184 -14.04 -23.81 43.60
CA ASN A 184 -15.41 -24.13 43.14
C ASN A 184 -16.59 -23.16 43.45
N PRO A 185 -16.63 -21.95 42.87
CA PRO A 185 -17.86 -21.14 42.85
C PRO A 185 -18.82 -21.43 41.68
N LEU A 186 -18.43 -22.22 40.67
CA LEU A 186 -19.13 -22.31 39.36
C LEU A 186 -19.87 -23.63 39.07
N SER A 187 -20.01 -24.54 40.04
CA SER A 187 -20.67 -25.85 39.86
C SER A 187 -22.21 -25.81 39.84
N ALA A 188 -22.86 -24.66 40.06
CA ALA A 188 -24.32 -24.57 40.07
C ALA A 188 -24.93 -24.35 38.66
N PRO A 189 -25.96 -25.11 38.25
CA PRO A 189 -26.68 -24.90 36.99
C PRO A 189 -27.74 -23.78 37.10
N GLY A 190 -27.96 -23.03 36.00
CA GLY A 190 -29.09 -22.08 35.84
C GLY A 190 -28.75 -20.57 35.86
N TRP A 191 -29.77 -19.72 35.77
CA TRP A 191 -29.67 -18.23 35.73
C TRP A 191 -29.06 -17.59 36.99
N THR A 192 -29.07 -18.31 38.12
CA THR A 192 -28.33 -17.97 39.34
C THR A 192 -26.82 -17.85 39.10
N LYS A 193 -26.31 -18.40 37.99
CA LYS A 193 -24.91 -18.32 37.54
C LYS A 193 -24.51 -16.90 37.13
N LEU A 194 -25.38 -16.10 36.52
CA LEU A 194 -25.05 -14.71 36.14
C LEU A 194 -24.91 -13.79 37.36
N TYR A 195 -25.83 -13.90 38.32
CA TYR A 195 -25.75 -13.12 39.57
C TYR A 195 -24.53 -13.53 40.40
N ARG A 196 -24.23 -14.83 40.50
CA ARG A 196 -23.01 -15.32 41.16
C ARG A 196 -21.74 -14.90 40.41
N VAL A 197 -21.73 -14.90 39.09
CA VAL A 197 -20.60 -14.38 38.30
C VAL A 197 -20.37 -12.91 38.60
N ARG A 198 -21.44 -12.09 38.67
CA ARG A 198 -21.33 -10.68 39.09
C ARG A 198 -20.78 -10.57 40.51
N ALA A 199 -21.31 -11.33 41.47
CA ALA A 199 -20.85 -11.30 42.86
C ALA A 199 -19.37 -11.72 42.99
N VAL A 200 -18.97 -12.79 42.29
CA VAL A 200 -17.59 -13.26 42.22
C VAL A 200 -16.69 -12.22 41.55
N ALA A 201 -17.11 -11.62 40.45
CA ALA A 201 -16.36 -10.55 39.77
C ALA A 201 -16.21 -9.31 40.67
N CYS A 202 -17.27 -8.91 41.38
CA CYS A 202 -17.21 -7.82 42.36
C CYS A 202 -16.28 -8.16 43.53
N ALA A 203 -16.32 -9.38 44.06
CA ALA A 203 -15.43 -9.83 45.13
C ALA A 203 -13.96 -9.87 44.67
N LEU A 204 -13.69 -10.43 43.49
CA LEU A 204 -12.35 -10.43 42.88
C LEU A 204 -11.86 -9.01 42.61
N PHE A 205 -12.73 -8.11 42.13
CA PHE A 205 -12.38 -6.71 41.93
C PHE A 205 -12.08 -6.01 43.26
N ALA A 206 -12.88 -6.26 44.30
CA ALA A 206 -12.62 -5.71 45.64
C ALA A 206 -11.28 -6.20 46.21
N GLN A 207 -10.93 -7.47 46.01
CA GLN A 207 -9.62 -8.03 46.38
C GLN A 207 -8.48 -7.44 45.53
N ALA A 208 -8.71 -7.24 44.23
CA ALA A 208 -7.72 -6.69 43.30
C ALA A 208 -7.49 -5.18 43.52
N ARG A 209 -8.50 -4.45 44.01
CA ARG A 209 -8.50 -2.98 44.06
C ARG A 209 -7.28 -2.38 44.77
N PRO A 210 -6.85 -2.83 45.97
CA PRO A 210 -5.65 -2.29 46.61
C PRO A 210 -4.39 -2.50 45.77
N ALA A 211 -4.22 -3.69 45.20
CA ALA A 211 -3.09 -4.02 44.33
C ALA A 211 -3.12 -3.21 43.02
N LEU A 212 -4.29 -2.98 42.45
CA LEU A 212 -4.47 -2.13 41.26
C LEU A 212 -4.13 -0.66 41.55
N LEU A 213 -4.55 -0.13 42.70
CA LEU A 213 -4.21 1.24 43.11
C LEU A 213 -2.73 1.40 43.40
N ASP A 214 -2.12 0.41 44.07
CA ASP A 214 -0.68 0.38 44.33
C ASP A 214 0.12 0.29 43.02
N PHE A 215 -0.31 -0.58 42.09
CA PHE A 215 0.24 -0.65 40.74
C PHE A 215 0.15 0.69 40.03
N ALA A 216 -1.02 1.34 40.04
CA ALA A 216 -1.24 2.60 39.37
C ALA A 216 -0.34 3.71 39.93
N ARG A 217 -0.17 3.79 41.26
CA ARG A 217 0.74 4.73 41.92
C ARG A 217 2.20 4.48 41.56
N LYS A 218 2.64 3.21 41.58
CA LYS A 218 4.01 2.83 41.22
C LYS A 218 4.32 2.99 39.73
N ASN A 219 3.28 2.95 38.88
CA ASN A 219 3.40 2.93 37.43
C ASN A 219 2.68 4.11 36.73
N VAL A 220 2.53 5.26 37.41
CA VAL A 220 1.91 6.47 36.83
C VAL A 220 2.54 6.83 35.48
N SER A 221 3.87 6.80 35.37
CA SER A 221 4.58 7.11 34.12
C SER A 221 4.24 6.16 32.97
N LEU A 222 3.97 4.89 33.27
CA LEU A 222 3.56 3.88 32.29
C LEU A 222 2.11 4.16 31.85
N LEU A 223 1.20 4.36 32.79
CA LEU A 223 -0.20 4.64 32.49
C LEU A 223 -0.41 5.97 31.76
N ALA A 224 0.42 6.98 32.04
CA ALA A 224 0.35 8.28 31.39
C ALA A 224 0.92 8.29 29.95
N LEU A 225 1.73 7.29 29.57
CA LEU A 225 2.50 7.31 28.32
C LEU A 225 1.64 7.53 27.06
N PRO A 226 0.49 6.84 26.86
CA PRO A 226 -0.35 7.08 25.68
C PRO A 226 -0.94 8.50 25.66
N ILE A 227 -1.27 9.06 26.83
CA ILE A 227 -1.81 10.42 26.95
C ILE A 227 -0.74 11.44 26.57
N VAL A 228 0.48 11.27 27.09
CA VAL A 228 1.64 12.11 26.74
C VAL A 228 1.91 12.02 25.23
N PHE A 229 1.87 10.83 24.65
CA PHE A 229 2.01 10.64 23.21
C PHE A 229 0.95 11.40 22.41
N VAL A 230 -0.33 11.26 22.75
CA VAL A 230 -1.43 11.97 22.07
C VAL A 230 -1.24 13.49 22.17
N LEU A 231 -0.83 13.99 23.34
CA LEU A 231 -0.55 15.42 23.52
C LEU A 231 0.61 15.89 22.63
N VAL A 232 1.75 15.20 22.66
CA VAL A 232 2.91 15.55 21.84
C VAL A 232 2.57 15.44 20.35
N LYS A 233 1.89 14.38 19.93
CA LYS A 233 1.43 14.19 18.55
C LYS A 233 0.54 15.37 18.14
N ARG A 234 -0.44 15.77 18.97
CA ARG A 234 -1.31 16.91 18.69
C ARG A 234 -0.54 18.24 18.56
N LEU A 235 0.48 18.46 19.40
CA LEU A 235 1.28 19.68 19.38
C LEU A 235 2.26 19.75 18.18
N THR A 236 2.62 18.61 17.62
CA THR A 236 3.66 18.52 16.57
C THR A 236 3.09 18.20 15.18
N THR A 237 1.83 17.77 15.09
CA THR A 237 1.15 17.46 13.83
C THR A 237 0.61 18.72 13.17
N ALA A 238 0.78 18.83 11.86
CA ALA A 238 0.14 19.85 11.04
C ALA A 238 -1.13 19.28 10.38
N LYS A 239 -2.15 20.12 10.19
CA LYS A 239 -3.35 19.70 9.44
C LYS A 239 -2.95 19.39 8.00
N SER A 240 -3.32 18.23 7.50
CA SER A 240 -3.05 17.79 6.13
C SER A 240 -4.35 17.66 5.34
N GLU A 241 -4.38 18.22 4.13
CA GLU A 241 -5.46 18.00 3.17
C GLU A 241 -5.45 16.56 2.63
N LEU A 242 -4.27 15.95 2.55
CA LEU A 242 -4.08 14.58 2.04
C LEU A 242 -4.39 13.51 3.09
N TYR A 243 -3.86 13.70 4.29
CA TYR A 243 -3.85 12.64 5.31
C TYR A 243 -4.91 12.79 6.38
N GLY A 244 -5.68 13.89 6.38
CA GLY A 244 -6.66 14.21 7.42
C GLY A 244 -7.75 13.15 7.62
N SER A 245 -8.21 12.51 6.53
CA SER A 245 -9.20 11.44 6.56
C SER A 245 -8.61 10.04 6.37
N TYR A 246 -7.31 9.93 6.03
CA TYR A 246 -6.70 8.67 5.61
C TYR A 246 -6.79 7.56 6.66
N ASN A 247 -6.77 7.90 7.94
CA ASN A 247 -6.91 6.98 9.06
C ASN A 247 -8.15 7.30 9.92
N ALA A 248 -9.20 7.84 9.31
CA ALA A 248 -10.46 8.06 10.01
C ALA A 248 -11.05 6.73 10.48
N ILE A 249 -11.51 6.72 11.73
CA ILE A 249 -12.19 5.56 12.32
C ILE A 249 -13.60 5.48 11.72
N ASP A 250 -13.94 4.34 11.15
CA ASP A 250 -15.32 4.04 10.77
C ASP A 250 -16.07 3.54 12.01
N ALA A 251 -17.02 4.36 12.48
CA ALA A 251 -17.83 4.07 13.65
C ALA A 251 -18.63 2.76 13.51
N HIS A 252 -19.01 2.39 12.29
CA HIS A 252 -19.75 1.15 12.02
C HIS A 252 -18.88 -0.10 12.18
N LEU A 253 -17.55 0.03 12.05
CA LEU A 253 -16.62 -1.07 12.16
C LEU A 253 -16.11 -1.30 13.59
N VAL A 254 -16.24 -0.36 14.52
CA VAL A 254 -15.60 -0.43 15.85
C VAL A 254 -15.91 -1.72 16.62
N LEU A 255 -17.17 -2.17 16.63
CA LEU A 255 -17.59 -3.38 17.35
C LEU A 255 -17.33 -4.65 16.55
N SER A 256 -17.67 -4.66 15.24
CA SER A 256 -17.46 -5.81 14.37
C SER A 256 -15.96 -6.13 14.20
N ALA A 257 -15.11 -5.10 14.19
CA ALA A 257 -13.66 -5.22 14.11
C ALA A 257 -13.07 -6.12 15.21
N ILE A 258 -13.69 -6.23 16.39
CA ILE A 258 -13.22 -7.14 17.45
C ILE A 258 -13.28 -8.58 16.94
N GLY A 259 -14.45 -9.01 16.46
CA GLY A 259 -14.65 -10.36 15.92
C GLY A 259 -13.83 -10.58 14.66
N THR A 260 -13.87 -9.63 13.72
CA THR A 260 -13.10 -9.68 12.47
C THR A 260 -11.60 -9.84 12.72
N SER A 261 -11.04 -9.17 13.73
CA SER A 261 -9.60 -9.29 14.04
C SER A 261 -9.18 -10.70 14.44
N PHE A 262 -10.06 -11.48 15.08
CA PHE A 262 -9.78 -12.88 15.38
C PHE A 262 -9.99 -13.78 14.15
N THR A 263 -11.03 -13.54 13.35
CA THR A 263 -11.32 -14.37 12.18
C THR A 263 -10.27 -14.21 11.07
N LEU A 264 -9.59 -13.05 11.00
CA LEU A 264 -8.52 -12.78 10.03
C LEU A 264 -7.27 -13.64 10.21
N VAL A 265 -7.09 -14.33 11.34
CA VAL A 265 -5.97 -15.25 11.55
C VAL A 265 -5.96 -16.36 10.49
N HIS A 266 -7.13 -16.93 10.18
CA HIS A 266 -7.25 -18.02 9.22
C HIS A 266 -6.84 -17.64 7.79
N PRO A 267 -7.44 -16.61 7.14
CA PRO A 267 -7.02 -16.21 5.79
C PRO A 267 -5.55 -15.79 5.76
N VAL A 268 -5.04 -15.11 6.79
CA VAL A 268 -3.62 -14.74 6.86
C VAL A 268 -2.70 -15.97 6.91
N LEU A 269 -3.01 -16.98 7.72
CA LEU A 269 -2.23 -18.22 7.77
C LEU A 269 -2.35 -19.03 6.47
N ARG A 270 -3.53 -19.07 5.84
CA ARG A 270 -3.72 -19.69 4.53
C ARG A 270 -2.82 -19.00 3.49
N ASP A 271 -2.88 -17.67 3.43
CA ASP A 271 -2.18 -16.88 2.41
C ASP A 271 -0.66 -16.89 2.63
N PHE A 272 -0.21 -16.98 3.89
CA PHE A 272 1.20 -17.22 4.23
C PHE A 272 1.78 -18.40 3.45
N PHE A 273 1.08 -19.52 3.35
CA PHE A 273 1.58 -20.68 2.60
C PHE A 273 1.19 -20.61 1.12
N ALA A 274 -0.02 -20.16 0.80
CA ALA A 274 -0.55 -20.16 -0.56
C ALA A 274 0.25 -19.27 -1.52
N VAL A 275 0.70 -18.09 -1.07
CA VAL A 275 1.49 -17.16 -1.90
C VAL A 275 2.77 -17.85 -2.37
N THR A 276 3.52 -18.47 -1.47
CA THR A 276 4.74 -19.21 -1.82
C THR A 276 4.44 -20.45 -2.66
N LEU A 277 3.45 -21.26 -2.27
CA LEU A 277 3.13 -22.50 -2.99
C LEU A 277 2.70 -22.25 -4.45
N ARG A 278 2.12 -21.09 -4.75
CA ARG A 278 1.75 -20.69 -6.11
C ARG A 278 2.91 -20.09 -6.91
N SER A 279 3.84 -19.41 -6.24
CA SER A 279 4.91 -18.64 -6.90
C SER A 279 6.25 -19.37 -6.97
N VAL A 280 6.49 -20.36 -6.11
CA VAL A 280 7.76 -21.10 -6.04
C VAL A 280 7.61 -22.48 -6.70
N PRO A 281 8.49 -22.85 -7.65
CA PRO A 281 8.52 -24.20 -8.20
C PRO A 281 8.65 -25.27 -7.10
N LEU A 282 7.83 -26.31 -7.15
CA LEU A 282 7.77 -27.35 -6.11
C LEU A 282 9.15 -27.97 -5.81
N ALA A 283 9.96 -28.22 -6.84
CA ALA A 283 11.32 -28.75 -6.69
C ALA A 283 12.23 -27.82 -5.87
N ALA A 284 12.13 -26.51 -6.07
CA ALA A 284 12.89 -25.52 -5.30
C ALA A 284 12.43 -25.46 -3.84
N LEU A 285 11.11 -25.58 -3.60
CA LEU A 285 10.56 -25.64 -2.24
C LEU A 285 11.02 -26.90 -1.49
N ILE A 286 11.02 -28.07 -2.16
CA ILE A 286 11.53 -29.33 -1.60
C ILE A 286 13.02 -29.19 -1.28
N ALA A 287 13.83 -28.70 -2.22
CA ALA A 287 15.26 -28.50 -2.01
C ALA A 287 15.54 -27.56 -0.82
N SER A 288 14.85 -26.41 -0.76
CA SER A 288 14.94 -25.46 0.35
C SER A 288 14.51 -26.08 1.69
N THR A 289 13.48 -26.92 1.69
CA THR A 289 13.02 -27.67 2.87
C THR A 289 14.09 -28.64 3.37
N LEU A 290 14.71 -29.40 2.46
CA LEU A 290 15.77 -30.34 2.81
C LEU A 290 17.03 -29.63 3.33
N ILE A 291 17.38 -28.47 2.76
CA ILE A 291 18.48 -27.62 3.26
C ILE A 291 18.16 -27.11 4.67
N CYS A 292 17.00 -26.50 4.88
CA CYS A 292 16.58 -26.02 6.19
C CYS A 292 16.55 -27.14 7.23
N PHE A 293 15.99 -28.29 6.85
CA PHE A 293 15.99 -29.49 7.69
C PHE A 293 17.41 -29.91 8.05
N GLY A 294 18.31 -30.10 7.07
CA GLY A 294 19.70 -30.48 7.31
C GLY A 294 20.42 -29.52 8.27
N LEU A 295 20.24 -28.21 8.07
CA LEU A 295 20.79 -27.17 8.93
C LEU A 295 20.20 -27.17 10.35
N LEU A 296 18.90 -27.45 10.51
CA LEU A 296 18.25 -27.62 11.81
C LEU A 296 18.78 -28.86 12.54
N ARG A 297 19.13 -29.94 11.83
CA ARG A 297 19.68 -31.17 12.42
C ARG A 297 21.06 -30.99 13.06
N LEU A 298 21.76 -29.90 12.75
CA LEU A 298 23.02 -29.50 13.38
C LEU A 298 22.82 -28.86 14.76
N LEU A 299 21.57 -28.53 15.15
CA LEU A 299 21.27 -27.95 16.46
C LEU A 299 21.24 -29.04 17.56
N PRO A 300 21.66 -28.71 18.80
CA PRO A 300 21.58 -29.63 19.93
C PRO A 300 20.16 -30.15 20.16
N ARG A 301 19.97 -31.47 20.15
CA ARG A 301 18.63 -32.06 20.33
C ARG A 301 18.22 -32.12 21.78
N ARG A 302 16.95 -31.83 22.03
CA ARG A 302 16.26 -32.24 23.25
C ARG A 302 15.15 -33.20 22.85
N ALA A 303 15.05 -34.33 23.55
CA ALA A 303 13.98 -35.30 23.35
C ALA A 303 12.64 -34.86 23.97
N ALA A 304 12.63 -33.78 24.77
CA ALA A 304 11.45 -33.34 25.48
C ALA A 304 10.51 -32.54 24.57
N ARG A 305 9.30 -33.08 24.33
CA ARG A 305 8.21 -32.39 23.61
C ARG A 305 7.58 -31.29 24.46
N SER A 306 7.21 -30.18 23.84
CA SER A 306 6.51 -29.06 24.50
C SER A 306 5.23 -29.57 25.20
N PRO A 307 4.98 -29.22 26.48
CA PRO A 307 3.78 -29.65 27.19
C PRO A 307 2.53 -28.95 26.64
N TRP A 308 1.38 -29.62 26.69
CA TRP A 308 0.08 -29.11 26.19
C TRP A 308 -0.27 -27.72 26.72
N ARG A 309 0.05 -27.44 27.98
CA ARG A 309 -0.15 -26.12 28.60
C ARG A 309 0.61 -25.02 27.85
N ASP A 310 1.85 -25.28 27.48
CA ASP A 310 2.70 -24.27 26.85
C ASP A 310 2.29 -24.06 25.38
N ILE A 311 1.86 -25.12 24.69
CA ILE A 311 1.24 -25.05 23.36
C ILE A 311 -0.02 -24.18 23.40
N GLY A 312 -0.93 -24.47 24.34
CA GLY A 312 -2.17 -23.70 24.52
C GLY A 312 -1.89 -22.23 24.87
N LEU A 313 -0.90 -21.97 25.72
CA LEU A 313 -0.49 -20.60 26.07
C LEU A 313 0.05 -19.85 24.85
N GLN A 314 0.92 -20.46 24.05
CA GLN A 314 1.46 -19.84 22.83
C GLN A 314 0.33 -19.50 21.85
N LEU A 315 -0.62 -20.43 21.65
CA LEU A 315 -1.76 -20.22 20.76
C LEU A 315 -2.65 -19.07 21.25
N VAL A 316 -3.01 -19.05 22.53
CA VAL A 316 -3.86 -17.99 23.10
C VAL A 316 -3.17 -16.62 23.04
N LEU A 317 -1.89 -16.54 23.42
CA LEU A 317 -1.13 -15.29 23.33
C LEU A 317 -0.98 -14.83 21.88
N GLY A 318 -0.71 -15.75 20.96
CA GLY A 318 -0.65 -15.45 19.53
C GLY A 318 -1.97 -14.88 19.01
N LEU A 319 -3.11 -15.50 19.34
CA LEU A 319 -4.43 -15.00 18.92
C LEU A 319 -4.74 -13.61 19.51
N LEU A 320 -4.44 -13.38 20.79
CA LEU A 320 -4.67 -12.08 21.44
C LEU A 320 -3.75 -10.98 20.88
N PHE A 321 -2.46 -11.28 20.68
CA PHE A 321 -1.51 -10.33 20.09
C PHE A 321 -1.87 -10.01 18.64
N PHE A 322 -2.29 -11.02 17.87
CA PHE A 322 -2.75 -10.82 16.50
C PHE A 322 -3.97 -9.90 16.48
N ALA A 323 -5.01 -10.21 17.26
CA ALA A 323 -6.23 -9.42 17.27
C ALA A 323 -5.96 -7.96 17.70
N ALA A 324 -5.14 -7.76 18.74
CA ALA A 324 -4.77 -6.41 19.20
C ALA A 324 -3.95 -5.62 18.16
N ALA A 325 -3.04 -6.29 17.46
CA ALA A 325 -2.21 -5.68 16.42
C ALA A 325 -3.02 -5.29 15.17
N ILE A 326 -3.99 -6.11 14.78
CA ILE A 326 -4.77 -5.93 13.55
C ILE A 326 -5.99 -5.03 13.75
N TYR A 327 -6.57 -4.99 14.94
CA TYR A 327 -7.79 -4.23 15.23
C TYR A 327 -7.80 -2.79 14.69
N PRO A 328 -6.75 -1.96 14.88
CA PRO A 328 -6.80 -0.57 14.41
C PRO A 328 -6.84 -0.44 12.90
N TYR A 329 -6.34 -1.44 12.16
CA TYR A 329 -6.44 -1.47 10.71
C TYR A 329 -7.84 -1.85 10.24
N VAL A 330 -8.50 -2.79 10.93
CA VAL A 330 -9.89 -3.17 10.60
C VAL A 330 -10.85 -2.01 10.83
N VAL A 331 -10.67 -1.26 11.92
CA VAL A 331 -11.53 -0.11 12.27
C VAL A 331 -11.43 1.05 11.26
N VAL A 332 -10.31 1.16 10.54
CA VAL A 332 -10.13 2.16 9.47
C VAL A 332 -10.33 1.58 8.06
N GLY A 333 -10.89 0.36 7.96
CA GLY A 333 -11.18 -0.29 6.68
C GLY A 333 -9.96 -0.80 5.89
N LYS A 334 -8.81 -1.00 6.55
CA LYS A 334 -7.54 -1.42 5.93
C LYS A 334 -7.13 -2.83 6.34
N THR A 335 -8.00 -3.81 6.11
CA THR A 335 -7.73 -5.21 6.49
C THR A 335 -6.42 -5.71 5.87
N PRO A 336 -5.59 -6.47 6.59
CA PRO A 336 -4.39 -7.07 6.01
C PRO A 336 -4.76 -8.04 4.89
N ASP A 337 -4.10 -7.87 3.74
CA ASP A 337 -4.18 -8.77 2.60
C ASP A 337 -2.77 -9.14 2.18
N LEU A 338 -2.41 -10.42 2.32
CA LEU A 338 -1.06 -10.90 1.98
C LEU A 338 -0.86 -11.11 0.47
N THR A 339 -1.93 -11.07 -0.31
CA THR A 339 -1.89 -11.17 -1.77
C THR A 339 -1.69 -9.80 -2.43
N SER A 340 -2.16 -8.72 -1.79
CA SER A 340 -1.87 -7.33 -2.17
C SER A 340 -0.44 -6.95 -1.81
N PHE A 341 0.33 -6.50 -2.82
CA PHE A 341 1.70 -6.03 -2.62
C PHE A 341 1.78 -4.88 -1.61
N TYR A 342 0.83 -3.95 -1.65
CA TYR A 342 0.80 -2.78 -0.77
C TYR A 342 0.18 -3.08 0.59
N ASP A 343 -1.00 -3.71 0.62
CA ASP A 343 -1.79 -3.85 1.86
C ASP A 343 -1.26 -4.93 2.80
N ALA A 344 -0.35 -5.78 2.31
CA ALA A 344 0.38 -6.71 3.16
C ALA A 344 1.07 -5.99 4.33
N ARG A 345 1.50 -4.73 4.18
CA ARG A 345 2.16 -3.96 5.28
C ARG A 345 1.34 -3.90 6.57
N ASN A 346 0.01 -3.98 6.48
CA ASN A 346 -0.89 -3.87 7.64
C ASN A 346 -0.74 -5.06 8.61
N ILE A 347 -0.09 -6.15 8.19
CA ILE A 347 0.19 -7.32 9.05
C ILE A 347 1.46 -7.17 9.89
N LEU A 348 2.34 -6.20 9.58
CA LEU A 348 3.67 -6.11 10.20
C LEU A 348 3.66 -6.11 11.74
N PRO A 349 2.75 -5.39 12.42
CA PRO A 349 2.68 -5.41 13.88
C PRO A 349 2.28 -6.77 14.46
N ALA A 350 1.64 -7.63 13.67
CA ALA A 350 1.14 -8.94 14.07
C ALA A 350 2.09 -10.11 13.77
N VAL A 351 3.24 -9.87 13.12
CA VAL A 351 4.12 -10.98 12.69
C VAL A 351 4.62 -11.83 13.87
N ALA A 352 5.03 -11.21 14.98
CA ALA A 352 5.41 -11.94 16.18
C ALA A 352 4.27 -12.83 16.72
N ALA A 353 3.01 -12.41 16.52
CA ALA A 353 1.84 -13.16 16.91
C ALA A 353 1.57 -14.35 15.97
N ILE A 354 1.72 -14.14 14.65
CA ILE A 354 1.65 -15.21 13.63
C ILE A 354 2.69 -16.27 13.92
N ASP A 355 3.94 -15.87 14.19
CA ASP A 355 5.04 -16.81 14.44
C ASP A 355 4.80 -17.62 15.73
N LEU A 356 4.18 -17.03 16.75
CA LEU A 356 3.74 -17.77 17.95
C LEU A 356 2.66 -18.80 17.63
N ILE A 357 1.69 -18.46 16.77
CA ILE A 357 0.64 -19.37 16.33
C ILE A 357 1.27 -20.52 15.52
N LEU A 358 2.15 -20.21 14.56
CA LEU A 358 2.86 -21.21 13.77
C LEU A 358 3.67 -22.16 14.66
N LEU A 359 4.36 -21.64 15.66
CA LEU A 359 5.13 -22.46 16.61
C LEU A 359 4.23 -23.38 17.44
N ALA A 360 3.08 -22.88 17.91
CA ALA A 360 2.09 -23.68 18.62
C ALA A 360 1.52 -24.80 17.73
N LEU A 361 1.23 -24.51 16.45
CA LEU A 361 0.76 -25.50 15.48
C LEU A 361 1.83 -26.56 15.17
N ILE A 362 3.09 -26.17 15.04
CA ILE A 362 4.21 -27.11 14.86
C ILE A 362 4.34 -28.04 16.07
N ASP A 363 4.31 -27.50 17.29
CA ASP A 363 4.43 -28.30 18.51
C ASP A 363 3.17 -29.20 18.73
N LEU A 364 2.00 -28.75 18.29
CA LEU A 364 0.76 -29.56 18.25
C LEU A 364 0.91 -30.76 17.30
N LEU A 365 1.42 -30.54 16.09
CA LEU A 365 1.64 -31.61 15.11
C LEU A 365 2.76 -32.57 15.55
N ASP A 366 3.83 -32.06 16.16
CA ASP A 366 4.89 -32.92 16.75
C ASP A 366 4.34 -33.88 17.82
N ARG A 367 3.36 -33.42 18.61
CA ARG A 367 2.64 -34.29 19.55
C ARG A 367 1.81 -35.35 18.81
N ALA A 368 1.11 -34.99 17.75
CA ALA A 368 0.35 -35.93 16.93
C ALA A 368 1.26 -36.96 16.23
N PHE A 369 2.52 -36.62 15.96
CA PHE A 369 3.54 -37.50 15.39
C PHE A 369 4.15 -38.49 16.38
N ALA A 370 3.88 -38.35 17.68
CA ALA A 370 4.42 -39.22 18.72
C ALA A 370 4.22 -40.74 18.49
N PRO A 371 3.10 -41.22 17.93
CA PRO A 371 2.89 -42.64 17.67
C PRO A 371 3.74 -43.23 16.54
N VAL A 372 4.29 -42.40 15.64
CA VAL A 372 5.02 -42.86 14.45
C VAL A 372 6.52 -42.64 14.66
N PRO A 373 7.36 -43.70 14.85
CA PRO A 373 8.76 -43.55 15.28
C PRO A 373 9.62 -42.62 14.40
N LEU A 374 9.42 -42.67 13.08
CA LEU A 374 10.12 -41.81 12.13
C LEU A 374 9.73 -40.33 12.32
N LEU A 375 8.42 -40.05 12.38
CA LEU A 375 7.92 -38.68 12.58
C LEU A 375 8.21 -38.16 13.99
N ALA A 376 8.20 -39.03 15.00
CA ALA A 376 8.61 -38.71 16.35
C ALA A 376 10.08 -38.23 16.44
N ARG A 377 10.96 -38.67 15.53
CA ARG A 377 12.39 -38.33 15.51
C ARG A 377 12.74 -37.16 14.60
N TYR A 378 11.97 -36.96 13.52
CA TYR A 378 12.30 -36.02 12.44
C TYR A 378 11.17 -35.06 12.07
N GLY A 379 9.91 -35.39 12.39
CA GLY A 379 8.73 -34.69 11.91
C GLY A 379 8.70 -33.21 12.29
N ARG A 380 9.05 -32.88 13.54
CA ARG A 380 9.12 -31.48 13.98
C ARG A 380 10.14 -30.64 13.22
N ASP A 381 11.36 -31.16 13.05
CA ASP A 381 12.42 -30.45 12.31
C ASP A 381 12.06 -30.33 10.82
N LEU A 382 11.36 -31.32 10.26
CA LEU A 382 10.86 -31.28 8.89
C LEU A 382 9.76 -30.22 8.72
N LEU A 383 8.80 -30.14 9.64
CA LEU A 383 7.76 -29.11 9.65
C LEU A 383 8.36 -27.70 9.79
N LEU A 384 9.28 -27.52 10.74
CA LEU A 384 9.97 -26.25 10.92
C LEU A 384 10.81 -25.91 9.68
N GLY A 385 11.50 -26.90 9.11
CA GLY A 385 12.25 -26.77 7.86
C GLY A 385 11.36 -26.32 6.70
N PHE A 386 10.14 -26.86 6.60
CA PHE A 386 9.16 -26.47 5.59
C PHE A 386 8.65 -25.04 5.79
N VAL A 387 8.34 -24.62 7.02
CA VAL A 387 7.92 -23.24 7.32
C VAL A 387 9.02 -22.23 6.98
N LEU A 388 10.27 -22.53 7.37
CA LEU A 388 11.43 -21.70 7.02
C LEU A 388 11.64 -21.66 5.52
N ALA A 389 11.60 -22.81 4.83
CA ALA A 389 11.78 -22.91 3.39
C ALA A 389 10.69 -22.15 2.62
N THR A 390 9.44 -22.21 3.08
CA THR A 390 8.33 -21.47 2.49
C THR A 390 8.61 -19.96 2.52
N SER A 391 9.14 -19.47 3.64
CA SER A 391 9.45 -18.05 3.76
C SER A 391 10.73 -17.63 3.03
N ILE A 392 11.78 -18.45 3.10
CA ILE A 392 13.03 -18.17 2.38
C ILE A 392 12.78 -18.14 0.88
N SER A 393 12.13 -19.17 0.32
CA SER A 393 11.85 -19.23 -1.11
C SER A 393 10.88 -18.13 -1.57
N GLY A 394 9.84 -17.82 -0.79
CA GLY A 394 8.92 -16.72 -1.10
C GLY A 394 9.62 -15.36 -1.11
N GLY A 395 10.54 -15.14 -0.16
CA GLY A 395 11.38 -13.94 -0.12
C GLY A 395 12.33 -13.83 -1.31
N VAL A 396 12.97 -14.94 -1.72
CA VAL A 396 13.83 -14.98 -2.92
C VAL A 396 13.05 -14.61 -4.17
N VAL A 397 11.89 -15.24 -4.41
CA VAL A 397 11.05 -14.93 -5.59
C VAL A 397 10.61 -13.46 -5.57
N THR A 398 10.19 -12.95 -4.42
CA THR A 398 9.82 -11.54 -4.27
C THR A 398 11.01 -10.62 -4.56
N GLY A 399 12.20 -10.95 -4.07
CA GLY A 399 13.42 -10.21 -4.36
C GLY A 399 13.77 -10.18 -5.84
N ILE A 400 13.68 -11.32 -6.52
CA ILE A 400 13.88 -11.42 -7.97
C ILE A 400 12.87 -10.52 -8.70
N ASN A 401 11.59 -10.57 -8.34
CA ASN A 401 10.55 -9.74 -8.96
C ASN A 401 10.76 -8.24 -8.71
N LEU A 402 11.28 -7.84 -7.54
CA LEU A 402 11.66 -6.45 -7.26
C LEU A 402 12.85 -6.00 -8.12
N TRP A 403 13.83 -6.86 -8.34
CA TRP A 403 14.91 -6.57 -9.29
C TRP A 403 14.38 -6.46 -10.71
N HIS A 404 13.43 -7.31 -11.09
CA HIS A 404 12.80 -7.25 -12.40
C HIS A 404 12.11 -5.91 -12.64
N ASP A 405 11.30 -5.47 -11.67
CA ASP A 405 10.59 -4.18 -11.74
C ASP A 405 11.55 -2.97 -11.67
N TRP A 406 12.65 -3.08 -10.93
CA TRP A 406 13.69 -2.04 -10.95
C TRP A 406 14.40 -1.95 -12.30
N LEU A 407 14.75 -3.07 -12.93
CA LEU A 407 15.35 -3.08 -14.27
C LEU A 407 14.42 -2.45 -15.31
N ARG A 408 13.11 -2.70 -15.21
CA ARG A 408 12.07 -2.02 -16.01
C ARG A 408 12.07 -0.50 -15.81
N GLN A 409 12.15 -0.03 -14.56
CA GLN A 409 12.27 1.40 -14.26
C GLN A 409 13.55 2.00 -14.85
N THR A 410 14.69 1.29 -14.74
CA THR A 410 15.98 1.72 -15.31
C THR A 410 15.88 1.84 -16.83
N ALA A 411 15.36 0.83 -17.52
CA ALA A 411 15.13 0.86 -18.97
C ALA A 411 14.30 2.09 -19.40
N THR A 412 13.26 2.40 -18.62
CA THR A 412 12.41 3.58 -18.87
C THR A 412 13.19 4.88 -18.70
N ILE A 413 13.96 5.02 -17.62
CA ILE A 413 14.76 6.21 -17.34
C ILE A 413 15.81 6.43 -18.44
N ASP A 414 16.49 5.36 -18.86
CA ASP A 414 17.55 5.45 -19.87
C ASP A 414 16.98 5.78 -21.25
N PHE A 415 15.90 5.13 -21.65
CA PHE A 415 15.17 5.48 -22.88
C PHE A 415 14.76 6.96 -22.92
N LEU A 416 14.23 7.50 -21.82
CA LEU A 416 13.83 8.90 -21.72
C LEU A 416 15.03 9.86 -21.77
N ARG A 417 16.19 9.45 -21.25
CA ARG A 417 17.44 10.23 -21.35
C ARG A 417 17.98 10.26 -22.78
N GLU A 418 17.94 9.13 -23.46
CA GLU A 418 18.37 9.02 -24.87
C GLU A 418 17.50 9.87 -25.79
N HIS A 419 16.19 9.98 -25.51
CA HIS A 419 15.23 10.75 -26.31
C HIS A 419 14.97 12.15 -25.75
N ARG A 420 15.81 12.63 -24.81
CA ARG A 420 15.59 13.88 -24.07
C ARG A 420 15.40 15.09 -24.98
N ASP A 421 16.18 15.19 -26.05
CA ASP A 421 16.12 16.33 -26.97
C ASP A 421 14.81 16.33 -27.78
N GLN A 422 14.34 15.16 -28.19
CA GLN A 422 13.08 14.99 -28.92
C GLN A 422 11.86 15.28 -28.04
N LEU A 423 11.94 14.93 -26.75
CA LEU A 423 10.85 15.00 -25.79
C LEU A 423 10.93 16.23 -24.86
N ARG A 424 11.87 17.14 -25.11
CA ARG A 424 12.19 18.27 -24.22
C ARG A 424 11.00 19.18 -23.92
N ASP A 425 10.10 19.34 -24.89
CA ASP A 425 8.95 20.25 -24.79
C ASP A 425 7.67 19.56 -24.30
N ASP A 426 7.67 18.23 -24.18
CA ASP A 426 6.56 17.47 -23.61
C ASP A 426 6.52 17.64 -22.09
N ARG A 427 5.32 17.68 -21.50
CA ARG A 427 5.18 17.79 -20.03
C ARG A 427 4.35 16.68 -19.43
N THR A 428 3.45 16.08 -20.19
CA THR A 428 2.63 14.95 -19.72
C THR A 428 3.07 13.68 -20.44
N PHE A 429 3.44 12.66 -19.66
CA PHE A 429 3.88 11.37 -20.15
C PHE A 429 2.85 10.33 -19.72
N VAL A 430 2.09 9.83 -20.70
CA VAL A 430 1.07 8.79 -20.49
C VAL A 430 1.71 7.43 -20.78
N PHE A 431 1.91 6.63 -19.74
CA PHE A 431 2.55 5.34 -19.83
C PHE A 431 1.53 4.24 -20.13
N ASP A 432 1.64 3.66 -21.32
CA ASP A 432 0.99 2.41 -21.70
C ASP A 432 1.93 1.24 -21.40
N ASP A 433 1.93 0.82 -20.13
CA ASP A 433 2.79 -0.24 -19.62
C ASP A 433 2.13 -1.63 -19.82
N GLN A 434 2.57 -2.29 -20.88
CA GLN A 434 2.16 -3.65 -21.27
C GLN A 434 3.14 -4.73 -20.78
N SER A 435 4.14 -4.38 -19.95
CA SER A 435 5.15 -5.31 -19.43
C SER A 435 4.59 -6.11 -18.23
N THR A 436 3.67 -7.03 -18.48
CA THR A 436 3.00 -7.81 -17.42
C THR A 436 3.95 -8.77 -16.72
N LEU A 437 4.91 -9.37 -17.44
CA LEU A 437 5.86 -10.31 -16.83
C LEU A 437 6.88 -9.63 -15.92
N SER A 438 7.06 -8.33 -16.12
CA SER A 438 8.10 -7.52 -15.47
C SER A 438 7.63 -6.75 -14.24
N ARG A 439 6.32 -6.71 -14.02
CA ARG A 439 5.71 -6.08 -12.84
C ARG A 439 5.56 -7.08 -11.71
N ILE A 440 6.07 -6.73 -10.53
CA ILE A 440 5.89 -7.55 -9.35
C ILE A 440 4.41 -7.67 -8.97
N GLY A 441 3.88 -8.89 -9.05
CA GLY A 441 2.52 -9.21 -8.62
C GLY A 441 1.43 -8.43 -9.35
N ASP A 442 1.66 -8.06 -10.61
CA ASP A 442 0.77 -7.22 -11.42
C ASP A 442 0.34 -5.92 -10.72
N ARG A 443 1.22 -5.38 -9.86
CA ARG A 443 0.91 -4.18 -9.09
C ARG A 443 0.61 -2.99 -10.01
N THR A 444 -0.30 -2.14 -9.58
CA THR A 444 -0.51 -0.83 -10.19
C THR A 444 0.72 0.04 -9.97
N ILE A 445 1.25 0.63 -11.04
CA ILE A 445 2.29 1.67 -11.00
C ILE A 445 1.58 3.02 -10.93
N TRP A 446 1.77 3.73 -9.83
CA TRP A 446 1.10 5.00 -9.60
C TRP A 446 1.80 6.17 -10.30
N ASN A 447 1.07 7.24 -10.56
CA ASN A 447 1.58 8.45 -11.23
C ASN A 447 2.89 9.01 -10.61
N TYR A 448 3.05 8.99 -9.29
CA TYR A 448 4.25 9.48 -8.64
C TYR A 448 5.49 8.61 -8.88
N GLU A 449 5.33 7.32 -9.22
CA GLU A 449 6.46 6.47 -9.60
C GLU A 449 6.96 6.83 -11.00
N TYR A 450 6.04 6.99 -11.96
CA TYR A 450 6.38 7.46 -13.31
C TYR A 450 6.95 8.88 -13.29
N THR A 451 6.34 9.78 -12.52
CA THR A 451 6.86 11.13 -12.28
C THR A 451 8.27 11.08 -11.67
N GLY A 452 8.49 10.16 -10.73
CA GLY A 452 9.81 9.90 -10.17
C GLY A 452 10.87 9.51 -11.20
N ASN A 453 10.51 8.61 -12.13
CA ASN A 453 11.38 8.24 -13.26
C ASN A 453 11.69 9.45 -14.16
N LEU A 454 10.70 10.30 -14.45
CA LEU A 454 10.89 11.52 -15.23
C LEU A 454 11.84 12.50 -14.53
N ILE A 455 11.71 12.70 -13.21
CA ILE A 455 12.65 13.54 -12.45
C ILE A 455 14.07 12.98 -12.53
N ARG A 456 14.26 11.66 -12.53
CA ARG A 456 15.60 11.06 -12.71
C ARG A 456 16.16 11.20 -14.13
N ALA A 457 15.29 11.18 -15.13
CA ALA A 457 15.68 11.34 -16.52
C ALA A 457 16.01 12.81 -16.86
N TYR A 458 15.16 13.75 -16.42
CA TYR A 458 15.23 15.16 -16.82
C TYR A 458 15.83 16.10 -15.76
N GLY A 459 15.85 15.70 -14.47
CA GLY A 459 16.35 16.50 -13.35
C GLY A 459 15.39 17.58 -12.84
N GLY A 460 14.22 17.75 -13.45
CA GLY A 460 13.22 18.78 -13.14
C GLY A 460 11.90 18.22 -12.59
N ARG A 461 11.11 19.09 -11.93
CA ARG A 461 9.75 18.79 -11.39
C ARG A 461 8.63 19.40 -12.25
N ASP A 462 8.90 19.59 -13.54
CA ASP A 462 7.98 20.13 -14.54
C ASP A 462 7.37 19.05 -15.44
N HIS A 463 7.82 17.80 -15.35
CA HIS A 463 7.28 16.66 -16.10
C HIS A 463 6.38 15.81 -15.20
N PHE A 464 5.24 15.36 -15.72
CA PHE A 464 4.28 14.53 -14.99
C PHE A 464 4.08 13.20 -15.71
N GLY A 465 4.14 12.10 -14.96
CA GLY A 465 3.94 10.76 -15.47
C GLY A 465 2.66 10.15 -14.92
N VAL A 466 1.87 9.50 -15.77
CA VAL A 466 0.61 8.84 -15.39
C VAL A 466 0.38 7.58 -16.21
N SER A 467 -0.27 6.57 -15.64
CA SER A 467 -0.66 5.39 -16.42
C SER A 467 -1.81 5.71 -17.37
N ILE A 468 -1.88 5.02 -18.51
CA ILE A 468 -2.99 5.20 -19.46
C ILE A 468 -4.36 4.92 -18.84
N SER A 469 -4.46 3.91 -17.96
CA SER A 469 -5.71 3.56 -17.28
C SER A 469 -6.16 4.65 -16.30
N GLU A 470 -5.24 5.28 -15.57
CA GLU A 470 -5.55 6.41 -14.70
C GLU A 470 -5.94 7.65 -15.51
N TYR A 471 -5.18 7.98 -16.56
CA TYR A 471 -5.39 9.16 -17.40
C TYR A 471 -6.77 9.18 -18.07
N VAL A 472 -7.19 8.07 -18.69
CA VAL A 472 -8.48 7.95 -19.37
C VAL A 472 -9.67 8.06 -18.41
N GLN A 473 -9.48 7.62 -17.16
CA GLN A 473 -10.52 7.61 -16.13
C GLN A 473 -10.62 8.93 -15.35
N TRP A 474 -9.75 9.89 -15.61
CA TRP A 474 -9.75 11.13 -14.84
C TRP A 474 -11.09 11.87 -14.92
N PRO A 475 -11.63 12.31 -13.76
CA PRO A 475 -12.78 13.19 -13.74
C PRO A 475 -12.40 14.59 -14.21
N LYS A 476 -13.41 15.45 -14.39
CA LYS A 476 -13.19 16.89 -14.59
C LYS A 476 -12.44 17.49 -13.40
N ASN A 477 -11.54 18.44 -13.63
CA ASN A 477 -10.81 19.18 -12.58
C ASN A 477 -10.09 18.28 -11.57
N VAL A 478 -9.19 17.41 -12.04
CA VAL A 478 -8.38 16.58 -11.16
C VAL A 478 -7.64 17.46 -10.15
N ALA A 479 -7.85 17.18 -8.86
CA ALA A 479 -7.27 17.96 -7.77
C ALA A 479 -5.74 18.01 -7.85
N LEU A 480 -5.10 16.93 -8.29
CA LEU A 480 -3.66 16.85 -8.48
C LEU A 480 -3.12 17.91 -9.46
N LEU A 481 -3.90 18.31 -10.46
CA LEU A 481 -3.48 19.28 -11.50
C LEU A 481 -3.82 20.72 -11.10
N SER A 482 -4.89 20.91 -10.33
CA SER A 482 -5.42 22.22 -9.95
C SER A 482 -4.95 22.72 -8.58
N ASN A 483 -4.69 21.83 -7.62
CA ASN A 483 -4.28 22.20 -6.26
C ASN A 483 -2.74 22.29 -6.14
N LYS A 484 -2.24 23.51 -5.90
CA LYS A 484 -0.79 23.79 -5.74
C LYS A 484 -0.14 23.00 -4.60
N VAL A 485 -0.86 22.74 -3.51
CA VAL A 485 -0.36 21.95 -2.37
C VAL A 485 -0.13 20.51 -2.80
N LEU A 486 -1.11 19.90 -3.50
CA LEU A 486 -0.98 18.55 -4.03
C LEU A 486 0.16 18.46 -5.04
N ARG A 487 0.26 19.41 -5.98
CA ARG A 487 1.35 19.44 -6.95
C ARG A 487 2.73 19.46 -6.29
N ARG A 488 2.89 20.22 -5.20
CA ARG A 488 4.12 20.25 -4.42
C ARG A 488 4.41 18.90 -3.75
N ARG A 489 3.40 18.22 -3.22
CA ARG A 489 3.52 16.92 -2.54
C ARG A 489 3.83 15.76 -3.49
N PHE A 490 3.35 15.83 -4.72
CA PHE A 490 3.55 14.79 -5.75
C PHE A 490 4.64 15.16 -6.76
N ASN A 491 5.60 16.01 -6.36
CA ASN A 491 6.78 16.38 -7.15
C ASN A 491 6.51 16.98 -8.55
N ILE A 492 5.39 17.69 -8.72
CA ILE A 492 5.00 18.37 -9.97
C ILE A 492 4.68 19.85 -9.76
N ARG A 493 5.47 20.51 -8.90
CA ARG A 493 5.25 21.91 -8.53
C ARG A 493 5.21 22.84 -9.75
N ASP A 494 6.07 22.59 -10.74
CA ASP A 494 6.34 23.52 -11.84
C ASP A 494 5.71 23.05 -13.18
N TYR A 495 4.85 22.02 -13.13
CA TYR A 495 4.17 21.39 -14.26
C TYR A 495 3.12 22.28 -14.98
N ASP A 496 3.05 22.23 -16.31
CA ASP A 496 1.97 22.84 -17.10
C ASP A 496 1.25 21.77 -17.91
N PHE A 497 -0.03 21.54 -17.59
CA PHE A 497 -0.87 20.53 -18.24
C PHE A 497 -1.16 20.85 -19.72
N ARG A 498 -1.09 22.13 -20.13
CA ARG A 498 -1.45 22.53 -21.51
C ARG A 498 -0.32 22.32 -22.50
N LYS A 499 0.83 21.85 -22.03
CA LYS A 499 1.98 21.55 -22.89
C LYS A 499 1.76 20.19 -23.58
N PRO A 500 2.49 19.89 -24.66
CA PRO A 500 2.32 18.65 -25.39
C PRO A 500 2.40 17.40 -24.51
N HIS A 501 1.61 16.41 -24.89
CA HIS A 501 1.52 15.11 -24.25
C HIS A 501 2.17 14.04 -25.13
N VAL A 502 2.86 13.10 -24.48
CA VAL A 502 3.49 11.96 -25.14
C VAL A 502 3.01 10.67 -24.50
N ILE A 503 2.66 9.69 -25.33
CA ILE A 503 2.36 8.33 -24.94
C ILE A 503 3.66 7.52 -25.02
N VAL A 504 4.06 6.95 -23.90
CA VAL A 504 5.20 6.03 -23.81
C VAL A 504 4.66 4.61 -23.69
N THR A 505 4.81 3.81 -24.74
CA THR A 505 4.43 2.40 -24.71
C THR A 505 5.62 1.56 -24.31
N MET A 506 5.45 0.69 -23.33
CA MET A 506 6.48 -0.25 -22.89
C MET A 506 5.97 -1.69 -22.98
N LYS A 507 6.78 -2.55 -23.57
CA LYS A 507 6.51 -3.99 -23.74
C LYS A 507 7.68 -4.80 -23.25
N ASP A 508 7.41 -6.04 -22.83
CA ASP A 508 8.48 -7.03 -22.63
C ASP A 508 9.20 -7.24 -23.98
N GLY A 509 10.53 -7.28 -23.95
CA GLY A 509 11.39 -7.44 -25.12
C GLY A 509 11.32 -8.87 -25.69
N ALA A 510 11.99 -9.08 -26.82
CA ALA A 510 12.03 -10.40 -27.46
C ALA A 510 12.71 -11.46 -26.59
N MET A 511 13.63 -11.06 -25.71
CA MET A 511 14.29 -11.93 -24.77
C MET A 511 13.56 -11.91 -23.41
N PRO A 512 13.02 -13.04 -22.92
CA PRO A 512 12.39 -13.07 -21.61
C PRO A 512 13.44 -13.01 -20.50
N LEU A 513 13.24 -12.11 -19.53
CA LEU A 513 14.13 -11.95 -18.40
C LEU A 513 13.84 -13.00 -17.32
N LYS A 514 14.50 -14.15 -17.45
CA LYS A 514 14.34 -15.30 -16.54
C LYS A 514 14.99 -15.05 -15.17
N PRO A 515 14.50 -15.68 -14.08
CA PRO A 515 15.06 -15.53 -12.73
C PRO A 515 16.58 -15.71 -12.62
N VAL A 516 17.15 -16.69 -13.34
CA VAL A 516 18.61 -16.93 -13.34
C VAL A 516 19.37 -15.75 -13.93
N ARG A 517 18.86 -15.13 -15.01
CA ARG A 517 19.49 -13.96 -15.62
C ARG A 517 19.37 -12.74 -14.73
N VAL A 518 18.24 -12.56 -14.02
CA VAL A 518 18.10 -11.50 -13.01
C VAL A 518 19.20 -11.63 -11.95
N LEU A 519 19.47 -12.84 -11.44
CA LEU A 519 20.55 -13.06 -10.47
C LEU A 519 21.94 -12.72 -11.03
N SER A 520 22.19 -13.02 -12.31
CA SER A 520 23.44 -12.61 -12.98
C SER A 520 23.56 -11.09 -13.07
N LEU A 521 22.51 -10.39 -13.52
CA LEU A 521 22.47 -8.93 -13.58
C LEU A 521 22.67 -8.29 -12.20
N VAL A 522 22.08 -8.86 -11.14
CA VAL A 522 22.33 -8.42 -9.77
C VAL A 522 23.81 -8.55 -9.41
N ALA A 523 24.44 -9.67 -9.76
CA ALA A 523 25.86 -9.89 -9.47
C ALA A 523 26.76 -8.92 -10.26
N GLU A 524 26.45 -8.66 -11.53
CA GLU A 524 27.12 -7.67 -12.39
C GLU A 524 26.98 -6.26 -11.80
N TYR A 525 25.76 -5.84 -11.44
CA TYR A 525 25.49 -4.58 -10.75
C TYR A 525 26.29 -4.43 -9.45
N LEU A 526 26.30 -5.45 -8.59
CA LEU A 526 27.04 -5.42 -7.32
C LEU A 526 28.56 -5.36 -7.50
N ARG A 527 29.08 -5.87 -8.62
CA ARG A 527 30.50 -5.74 -9.01
C ARG A 527 30.82 -4.41 -9.70
N ARG A 528 29.80 -3.59 -9.99
CA ARG A 528 29.91 -2.35 -10.78
C ARG A 528 30.41 -2.60 -12.20
N ASP A 529 30.02 -3.73 -12.77
CA ASP A 529 30.28 -4.04 -14.17
C ASP A 529 29.37 -3.18 -15.05
N PRO A 530 29.86 -2.35 -15.99
CA PRO A 530 28.97 -1.54 -16.83
C PRO A 530 28.11 -2.36 -17.79
N GLU A 531 28.45 -3.63 -18.06
CA GLU A 531 27.74 -4.47 -19.03
C GLU A 531 26.26 -4.70 -18.67
N TRP A 532 25.89 -4.66 -17.37
CA TRP A 532 24.49 -4.88 -16.98
C TRP A 532 23.56 -3.80 -17.55
N GLU A 533 24.03 -2.56 -17.73
CA GLU A 533 23.22 -1.43 -18.23
C GLU A 533 22.86 -1.63 -19.70
N SER A 534 23.85 -1.95 -20.54
CA SER A 534 23.61 -2.26 -21.96
C SER A 534 22.69 -3.46 -22.14
N ASP A 535 22.76 -4.41 -21.21
CA ASP A 535 21.93 -5.61 -21.22
C ASP A 535 20.50 -5.36 -20.80
N VAL A 536 20.14 -4.25 -20.15
CA VAL A 536 18.74 -4.00 -19.76
C VAL A 536 17.86 -3.76 -20.98
N ALA A 537 18.37 -3.05 -21.99
CA ALA A 537 17.60 -2.63 -23.17
C ALA A 537 17.07 -3.79 -24.03
N GLN A 538 17.69 -4.96 -24.01
CA GLN A 538 17.21 -6.15 -24.75
C GLN A 538 15.96 -6.81 -24.11
N TYR A 539 15.67 -6.51 -22.84
CA TYR A 539 14.54 -7.09 -22.12
C TYR A 539 13.27 -6.24 -22.19
N PHE A 540 13.36 -5.01 -22.71
CA PHE A 540 12.25 -4.08 -22.77
C PHE A 540 12.23 -3.31 -24.10
N THR A 541 11.08 -3.26 -24.77
CA THR A 541 10.89 -2.41 -25.94
C THR A 541 10.08 -1.20 -25.54
N LEU A 542 10.66 -0.01 -25.72
CA LEU A 542 9.98 1.27 -25.50
C LEU A 542 9.78 2.02 -26.81
N SER A 543 8.65 2.69 -26.94
CA SER A 543 8.37 3.59 -28.06
C SER A 543 7.55 4.79 -27.59
N THR A 544 7.59 5.88 -28.37
CA THR A 544 6.80 7.08 -28.11
C THR A 544 5.86 7.41 -29.25
N ALA A 545 4.68 7.91 -28.92
CA ALA A 545 3.77 8.58 -29.85
C ALA A 545 3.30 9.90 -29.22
N LYS A 546 3.00 10.92 -30.04
CA LYS A 546 2.36 12.14 -29.52
C LYS A 546 0.87 11.86 -29.32
N GLU A 547 0.31 12.35 -28.22
CA GLU A 547 -1.15 12.41 -28.10
C GLU A 547 -1.67 13.40 -29.14
N PHE A 548 -2.71 13.00 -29.87
CA PHE A 548 -3.39 13.89 -30.80
C PHE A 548 -4.34 14.77 -29.99
N VAL A 549 -3.95 16.02 -29.75
CA VAL A 549 -4.76 17.00 -28.99
C VAL A 549 -5.36 17.99 -29.99
N GLU A 550 -6.69 18.03 -30.04
CA GLU A 550 -7.44 18.94 -30.92
C GLU A 550 -8.51 19.75 -30.17
N ALA A 551 -8.75 19.45 -28.89
CA ALA A 551 -9.84 20.04 -28.11
C ALA A 551 -9.78 21.57 -28.07
N ASP A 552 -8.60 22.16 -28.01
CA ASP A 552 -8.46 23.63 -28.02
C ASP A 552 -8.96 24.22 -29.35
N ASP A 553 -8.57 23.62 -30.49
CA ASP A 553 -9.00 24.04 -31.82
C ASP A 553 -10.49 23.73 -32.06
N ARG A 554 -10.96 22.55 -31.65
CA ARG A 554 -12.36 22.13 -31.77
C ARG A 554 -13.27 22.98 -30.92
N VAL A 555 -12.85 23.35 -29.71
CA VAL A 555 -13.62 24.28 -28.86
C VAL A 555 -13.71 25.65 -29.51
N ALA A 556 -12.62 26.17 -30.08
CA ALA A 556 -12.66 27.44 -30.82
C ALA A 556 -13.63 27.36 -32.03
N GLU A 557 -13.54 26.29 -32.84
CA GLU A 557 -14.44 26.05 -33.97
C GLU A 557 -15.91 25.93 -33.53
N MET A 558 -16.18 25.31 -32.38
CA MET A 558 -17.53 25.22 -31.81
C MET A 558 -18.07 26.57 -31.33
N PHE A 559 -17.23 27.46 -30.83
CA PHE A 559 -17.66 28.83 -30.51
C PHE A 559 -17.96 29.65 -31.77
N ASP A 560 -17.23 29.44 -32.87
CA ASP A 560 -17.56 30.03 -34.17
C ASP A 560 -18.90 29.50 -34.69
N MET A 561 -19.15 28.20 -34.57
CA MET A 561 -20.44 27.58 -34.89
C MET A 561 -21.58 28.12 -34.02
N ALA A 562 -21.34 28.31 -32.72
CA ALA A 562 -22.30 28.92 -31.80
C ALA A 562 -22.66 30.36 -32.21
N ALA A 563 -21.67 31.15 -32.65
CA ALA A 563 -21.90 32.50 -33.15
C ALA A 563 -22.72 32.50 -34.45
N ALA A 564 -22.45 31.56 -35.36
CA ALA A 564 -23.22 31.38 -36.58
C ALA A 564 -24.66 30.93 -36.29
N LEU A 565 -24.87 30.03 -35.32
CA LEU A 565 -26.20 29.62 -34.85
C LEU A 565 -26.97 30.79 -34.23
N ALA A 566 -26.29 31.67 -33.49
CA ALA A 566 -26.90 32.88 -32.94
C ALA A 566 -27.30 33.89 -34.03
N ALA A 567 -26.51 34.01 -35.11
CA ALA A 567 -26.87 34.80 -36.28
C ALA A 567 -28.09 34.20 -37.01
N TYR A 568 -28.10 32.88 -37.23
CA TYR A 568 -29.25 32.17 -37.80
C TYR A 568 -30.52 32.43 -36.99
N ARG A 569 -30.46 32.31 -35.65
CA ARG A 569 -31.60 32.58 -34.77
C ARG A 569 -32.08 34.02 -34.85
N ARG A 570 -31.18 34.98 -35.05
CA ARG A 570 -31.54 36.39 -35.22
C ARG A 570 -32.35 36.62 -36.50
N ASP A 571 -31.95 35.95 -37.58
CA ASP A 571 -32.55 36.13 -38.91
C ASP A 571 -33.85 35.34 -39.08
N HIS A 572 -33.99 34.20 -38.39
CA HIS A 572 -35.12 33.29 -38.53
C HIS A 572 -36.03 33.19 -37.30
N GLY A 573 -35.61 33.68 -36.14
CA GLY A 573 -36.37 33.62 -34.88
C GLY A 573 -36.21 32.31 -34.09
N CYS A 574 -35.51 31.31 -34.62
CA CYS A 574 -35.31 29.98 -34.02
C CYS A 574 -33.95 29.40 -34.42
N TYR A 575 -33.45 28.38 -33.69
CA TYR A 575 -32.30 27.59 -34.12
C TYR A 575 -32.69 26.56 -35.19
N PRO A 576 -31.76 26.13 -36.07
CA PRO A 576 -32.04 25.09 -37.05
C PRO A 576 -32.52 23.78 -36.41
N THR A 577 -33.54 23.14 -36.98
CA THR A 577 -34.00 21.79 -36.60
C THR A 577 -33.76 20.79 -37.74
N LEU A 578 -33.96 19.49 -37.48
CA LEU A 578 -33.67 18.39 -38.41
C LEU A 578 -34.34 18.53 -39.80
N SER A 579 -35.46 19.25 -39.90
CA SER A 579 -36.26 19.36 -41.14
C SER A 579 -35.61 20.17 -42.26
N GLY A 580 -34.58 20.97 -41.96
CA GLY A 580 -33.99 21.95 -42.88
C GLY A 580 -34.87 23.16 -43.21
N THR A 581 -36.13 23.18 -42.76
CA THR A 581 -37.01 24.34 -42.88
C THR A 581 -36.87 25.19 -41.60
N PRO A 582 -36.67 26.53 -41.71
CA PRO A 582 -36.61 27.40 -40.55
C PRO A 582 -37.84 27.21 -39.66
N CYS A 583 -37.60 26.95 -38.36
CA CYS A 583 -38.61 26.83 -37.31
C CYS A 583 -39.63 25.69 -37.49
N ALA A 584 -39.26 24.62 -38.20
CA ALA A 584 -40.11 23.43 -38.19
C ALA A 584 -40.13 22.75 -36.83
N GLU A 585 -41.22 22.03 -36.58
CA GLU A 585 -41.44 21.29 -35.34
C GLU A 585 -40.31 20.29 -35.06
N PRO A 586 -39.68 20.35 -33.87
CA PRO A 586 -38.56 19.50 -33.53
C PRO A 586 -38.98 18.06 -33.27
N LYS A 587 -38.22 17.11 -33.83
CA LYS A 587 -38.42 15.68 -33.55
C LYS A 587 -37.65 15.28 -32.30
N HIS A 588 -38.36 14.74 -31.32
CA HIS A 588 -37.79 14.23 -30.07
C HIS A 588 -37.77 12.70 -30.07
N ALA A 589 -36.83 12.12 -29.32
CA ALA A 589 -36.77 10.69 -29.05
C ALA A 589 -36.61 10.44 -27.55
N LEU A 590 -37.11 9.29 -27.09
CA LEU A 590 -36.81 8.73 -25.79
C LEU A 590 -35.51 7.92 -25.90
N PHE A 591 -34.45 8.37 -25.22
CA PHE A 591 -33.16 7.69 -25.21
C PHE A 591 -33.13 6.58 -24.15
N ASP A 592 -32.16 5.66 -24.26
CA ASP A 592 -32.01 4.50 -23.36
C ASP A 592 -31.82 4.89 -21.88
N ASN A 593 -31.37 6.11 -21.61
CA ASN A 593 -31.25 6.67 -20.26
C ASN A 593 -32.58 7.21 -19.69
N GLY A 594 -33.68 7.11 -20.44
CA GLY A 594 -35.00 7.60 -20.08
C GLY A 594 -35.23 9.10 -20.35
N ASN A 595 -34.25 9.81 -20.90
CA ASN A 595 -34.39 11.23 -21.24
C ASN A 595 -35.14 11.39 -22.56
N VAL A 596 -35.97 12.43 -22.64
CA VAL A 596 -36.57 12.90 -23.90
C VAL A 596 -35.80 14.11 -24.36
N ALA A 597 -35.18 14.02 -25.53
CA ALA A 597 -34.40 15.12 -26.12
C ALA A 597 -34.56 15.14 -27.65
N PRO A 598 -34.19 16.24 -28.34
CA PRO A 598 -34.20 16.29 -29.80
C PRO A 598 -33.37 15.16 -30.42
N LEU A 599 -33.75 14.68 -31.60
CA LEU A 599 -32.92 13.75 -32.36
C LEU A 599 -31.62 14.44 -32.78
N PRO A 600 -30.44 13.83 -32.58
CA PRO A 600 -29.18 14.40 -33.03
C PRO A 600 -29.13 14.44 -34.56
N VAL A 601 -28.65 15.57 -35.08
CA VAL A 601 -28.12 15.70 -36.43
C VAL A 601 -26.66 15.29 -36.38
N VAL A 602 -26.29 14.27 -37.17
CA VAL A 602 -24.90 13.83 -37.33
C VAL A 602 -24.35 14.51 -38.60
N GLY A 603 -23.37 15.39 -38.43
CA GLY A 603 -22.77 16.14 -39.54
C GLY A 603 -23.45 17.50 -39.81
N ASP A 604 -23.81 17.78 -41.07
CA ASP A 604 -24.21 19.12 -41.51
C ASP A 604 -25.43 19.67 -40.77
N ILE A 605 -25.23 20.80 -40.08
CA ILE A 605 -26.31 21.54 -39.44
C ILE A 605 -27.16 22.22 -40.54
N PRO A 606 -28.46 21.90 -40.64
CA PRO A 606 -29.28 22.39 -41.76
C PRO A 606 -29.33 23.92 -41.82
N GLY A 607 -29.10 24.48 -43.00
CA GLY A 607 -29.15 25.93 -43.24
C GLY A 607 -28.00 26.76 -42.67
N LEU A 608 -27.11 26.18 -41.85
CA LEU A 608 -25.96 26.90 -41.29
C LEU A 608 -24.86 27.12 -42.36
N PHE A 609 -24.61 26.10 -43.19
CA PHE A 609 -23.54 26.10 -44.19
C PHE A 609 -24.07 26.22 -45.63
N PRO A 610 -23.35 26.92 -46.54
CA PRO A 610 -22.23 27.83 -46.30
C PRO A 610 -22.68 29.23 -45.87
N THR A 611 -24.00 29.46 -45.70
CA THR A 611 -24.61 30.79 -45.60
C THR A 611 -24.10 31.61 -44.41
N TYR A 612 -24.04 31.02 -43.23
CA TYR A 612 -23.63 31.72 -42.00
C TYR A 612 -22.16 31.49 -41.66
N MET A 613 -21.58 30.40 -42.14
CA MET A 613 -20.16 30.12 -42.02
C MET A 613 -19.71 29.07 -43.05
N LYS A 614 -18.40 28.99 -43.29
CA LYS A 614 -17.81 27.91 -44.09
C LYS A 614 -17.95 26.58 -43.34
N ARG A 615 -18.27 25.51 -44.07
CA ARG A 615 -18.34 24.14 -43.53
C ARG A 615 -16.96 23.67 -43.02
N PRO A 616 -16.83 23.25 -41.74
CA PRO A 616 -15.64 22.56 -41.24
C PRO A 616 -15.40 21.22 -41.95
N GLU A 617 -14.14 20.84 -42.13
CA GLU A 617 -13.81 19.59 -42.84
C GLU A 617 -14.33 18.35 -42.10
N LEU A 618 -14.27 18.35 -40.76
CA LEU A 618 -14.71 17.25 -39.89
C LEU A 618 -16.23 17.18 -39.68
N MET A 619 -17.02 18.09 -40.26
CA MET A 619 -18.50 18.00 -40.26
C MET A 619 -19.03 16.92 -41.22
N ARG A 620 -18.16 16.19 -41.93
CA ARG A 620 -18.55 15.00 -42.70
C ARG A 620 -18.58 13.79 -41.77
N ALA A 621 -19.76 13.21 -41.60
CA ALA A 621 -19.93 12.04 -40.74
C ALA A 621 -19.17 10.83 -41.30
N HIS A 622 -18.40 10.19 -40.43
CA HIS A 622 -17.88 8.84 -40.61
C HIS A 622 -18.38 7.98 -39.45
N LEU A 623 -18.90 6.78 -39.75
CA LEU A 623 -19.29 5.84 -38.70
C LEU A 623 -18.04 5.49 -37.89
N ASP A 624 -18.13 5.57 -36.56
CA ASP A 624 -17.08 5.24 -35.57
C ASP A 624 -15.92 6.24 -35.39
N ASP A 625 -15.88 7.35 -36.13
CA ASP A 625 -14.89 8.42 -35.93
C ASP A 625 -15.45 9.54 -35.03
N PRO A 626 -14.57 10.35 -34.39
CA PRO A 626 -14.98 11.58 -33.72
C PRO A 626 -15.78 12.50 -34.66
N HIS A 627 -16.97 12.94 -34.23
CA HIS A 627 -17.88 13.68 -35.08
C HIS A 627 -18.75 14.68 -34.31
N TYR A 628 -19.33 15.63 -35.03
CA TYR A 628 -20.26 16.59 -34.47
C TYR A 628 -21.68 16.02 -34.37
N LEU A 629 -22.25 16.13 -33.17
CA LEU A 629 -23.65 15.94 -32.85
C LEU A 629 -24.30 17.30 -32.60
N TYR A 630 -25.34 17.61 -33.33
CA TYR A 630 -26.14 18.82 -33.12
C TYR A 630 -27.58 18.47 -32.76
N PHE A 631 -28.04 18.96 -31.62
CA PHE A 631 -29.39 18.79 -31.10
C PHE A 631 -30.05 20.16 -31.07
N SER A 632 -31.31 20.27 -31.48
CA SER A 632 -32.08 21.50 -31.28
C SER A 632 -33.58 21.25 -31.33
N ASP A 633 -34.29 21.93 -30.44
CA ASP A 633 -35.76 22.02 -30.44
C ASP A 633 -36.28 23.30 -31.13
N GLY A 634 -35.38 24.10 -31.72
CA GLY A 634 -35.66 25.42 -32.29
C GLY A 634 -35.58 26.59 -31.31
N VAL A 635 -35.61 26.34 -30.00
CA VAL A 635 -35.45 27.38 -28.95
C VAL A 635 -34.06 27.31 -28.33
N ASP A 636 -33.59 26.10 -28.09
CA ASP A 636 -32.34 25.71 -27.47
C ASP A 636 -31.53 24.81 -28.41
N TYR A 637 -30.23 24.69 -28.16
CA TYR A 637 -29.38 23.78 -28.91
C TYR A 637 -28.23 23.22 -28.07
N LYS A 638 -27.73 22.06 -28.50
CA LYS A 638 -26.51 21.43 -28.00
C LYS A 638 -25.66 21.00 -29.18
N LEU A 639 -24.41 21.44 -29.21
CA LEU A 639 -23.41 21.06 -30.20
C LEU A 639 -22.27 20.35 -29.47
N VAL A 640 -22.01 19.10 -29.81
CA VAL A 640 -21.01 18.25 -29.13
C VAL A 640 -20.10 17.61 -30.16
N TYR A 641 -18.80 17.66 -29.91
CA TYR A 641 -17.82 16.80 -30.57
C TYR A 641 -17.73 15.48 -29.79
N ALA A 642 -18.43 14.47 -30.28
CA ALA A 642 -18.61 13.18 -29.62
C ALA A 642 -17.47 12.21 -29.94
N HIS A 643 -17.23 11.25 -29.04
CA HIS A 643 -16.17 10.23 -29.17
C HIS A 643 -14.76 10.80 -29.37
N ALA A 644 -14.51 12.02 -28.88
CA ALA A 644 -13.23 12.69 -29.03
C ALA A 644 -12.08 11.87 -28.40
N SER A 645 -11.03 11.63 -29.17
CA SER A 645 -9.88 10.82 -28.72
C SER A 645 -9.08 11.49 -27.59
N ASP A 646 -9.17 12.81 -27.48
CA ASP A 646 -8.50 13.66 -26.49
C ASP A 646 -9.42 14.12 -25.35
N LEU A 647 -10.53 13.42 -25.13
CA LEU A 647 -11.45 13.69 -24.03
C LEU A 647 -10.76 13.82 -22.66
N PRO A 648 -9.74 13.01 -22.29
CA PRO A 648 -9.01 13.20 -21.04
C PRO A 648 -8.34 14.57 -20.92
N TYR A 649 -7.75 15.08 -22.00
CA TYR A 649 -7.18 16.43 -22.06
C TYR A 649 -8.29 17.48 -21.88
N ALA A 650 -9.36 17.38 -22.66
CA ALA A 650 -10.49 18.31 -22.61
C ALA A 650 -11.13 18.37 -21.22
N ARG A 651 -11.15 17.27 -20.45
CA ARG A 651 -11.70 17.24 -19.08
C ARG A 651 -10.95 18.15 -18.11
N GLN A 652 -9.68 18.43 -18.38
CA GLN A 652 -8.85 19.27 -17.53
C GLN A 652 -8.79 20.71 -18.05
N THR A 653 -8.74 20.91 -19.37
CA THR A 653 -8.61 22.25 -19.97
C THR A 653 -9.96 22.94 -20.18
N HIS A 654 -11.02 22.19 -20.49
CA HIS A 654 -12.38 22.68 -20.78
C HIS A 654 -13.46 21.98 -19.93
N PRO A 655 -13.32 21.91 -18.60
CA PRO A 655 -14.21 21.12 -17.73
C PRO A 655 -15.69 21.52 -17.84
N ALA A 656 -15.97 22.80 -18.12
CA ALA A 656 -17.32 23.33 -18.28
C ALA A 656 -18.01 22.84 -19.56
N LEU A 657 -17.23 22.47 -20.58
CA LEU A 657 -17.71 22.07 -21.91
C LEU A 657 -17.85 20.56 -22.06
N ILE A 658 -17.45 19.77 -21.07
CA ILE A 658 -17.55 18.31 -21.17
C ILE A 658 -18.99 17.82 -21.06
N ASP A 659 -19.40 17.04 -22.05
CA ASP A 659 -20.64 16.29 -22.08
C ASP A 659 -20.38 14.81 -21.74
N MET A 660 -20.82 14.39 -20.56
CA MET A 660 -20.63 13.02 -20.09
C MET A 660 -21.60 12.03 -20.74
N GLN A 661 -22.74 12.50 -21.28
CA GLN A 661 -23.75 11.62 -21.88
C GLN A 661 -23.29 11.15 -23.27
N ASN A 662 -22.74 12.08 -24.05
CA ASN A 662 -22.28 11.82 -25.43
C ASN A 662 -20.76 11.58 -25.53
N LEU A 663 -20.08 11.36 -24.40
CA LEU A 663 -18.63 11.08 -24.31
C LEU A 663 -17.78 12.07 -25.12
N GLY A 664 -18.01 13.37 -24.92
CA GLY A 664 -17.42 14.41 -25.73
C GLY A 664 -17.32 15.76 -25.02
N TYR A 665 -17.11 16.80 -25.80
CA TYR A 665 -17.15 18.19 -25.33
C TYR A 665 -17.83 19.09 -26.34
N GLY A 666 -18.44 20.17 -25.87
CA GLY A 666 -19.39 20.92 -26.66
C GLY A 666 -19.82 22.26 -26.06
N VAL A 667 -20.67 22.95 -26.80
CA VAL A 667 -21.32 24.20 -26.42
C VAL A 667 -22.83 24.04 -26.53
N TRP A 668 -23.57 24.61 -25.57
CA TRP A 668 -25.01 24.47 -25.49
C TRP A 668 -25.65 25.67 -24.80
N THR A 669 -26.94 25.87 -25.06
CA THR A 669 -27.78 26.80 -24.29
C THR A 669 -28.14 26.22 -22.91
N SER A 670 -28.60 27.05 -21.97
CA SER A 670 -28.81 26.63 -20.57
C SER A 670 -29.72 25.43 -20.43
N ASP A 671 -30.78 25.38 -21.24
CA ASP A 671 -31.86 24.41 -21.09
C ASP A 671 -31.54 23.09 -21.83
N ALA A 672 -30.54 23.13 -22.72
CA ALA A 672 -30.04 21.98 -23.48
C ALA A 672 -28.96 21.17 -22.76
N ARG A 673 -28.50 21.60 -21.57
CA ARG A 673 -27.41 20.92 -20.83
C ARG A 673 -27.75 19.47 -20.47
N ALA A 674 -29.02 19.19 -20.19
CA ALA A 674 -29.48 17.89 -19.69
C ALA A 674 -29.79 16.88 -20.81
N TRP A 675 -29.85 17.33 -22.06
CA TRP A 675 -30.17 16.51 -23.23
C TRP A 675 -29.16 15.39 -23.47
#